data_AF-A0A3R8RRD1-F1
#
_entry.id   AF-A0A3R8RRD1-F1
#
_cell.length_a   1.000
_cell.length_b   1.000
_cell.length_c   1.000
_cell.angle_alpha   90.00
_cell.angle_beta   90.00
_cell.angle_gamma   90.00
#
_symmetry.space_group_name_H-M   'P 1'
#
loop_
_entity.id
_entity.type
_entity.pdbx_description
1 polymer ?
#
loop_
_entity_poly.entity_id
_entity_poly.type
_entity_poly.pdbx_seq_one_letter_code
_entity_poly.pdbx_strand_id
1 'polypeptide(L)'
;MLTGIDEVDWASLRHAYGSAADVPGLLRGLASADPAERETALDGMYGAVHHQGDVYDSTLACVPFLLALVASGEVADRAGILELLVSIGAEDAGREDDAEGRLRARARVGVRAGAEVFVRLAGDADPSVRRAAPAALVRFLDEPARVLGLLRQRCALERDDRVLHALAESLGLFVRRHPGHAAGALDLLTAQSADPYDPGLRLAALGQLACCAPDRLPPDLVPLAVGLLRERSARRSTGRQGVGCPHTGTLASRLGRLRPSDEEGSQLLRTLHRGLGDRLDERTALLQGQLTSPAAVDRCNAVWMAAGLFREWRGDRTVTVRLIGAQLVAEEDRLRDAAVSVLGDLFGLAAPAADDLAALVTSRPDLWTRHRERGVRALGGPLKALARSGDSRAVPVLAQVLAGPEAPDDLGHVIAHLGPAAAPLAPALRRRLGEIAPDPAGVFERAVPLLSALTALGDTEAVPEVLRLLRLLRGLPERSRMRDAVVEAAVRALEVFGTAAPSQVLPALRELLETEYAAVAAGALWSVERDPSAVLAVLTGELAVGRPRRRAAAEALARLGPKAGGALPEVRRMVPAEDPRERVSAACAVWRISGDAEFAAPVLRAAWTENPRTRRTITACLAALGPAGAPLHDLLRAELAARRRHLATPSGGYGSHDVLDDERLVRACGEVLGTE
;
A
#
# COMPACT_ATOMS: atom_id res chain seq x y z
N MET A 1 -16.95 -33.55 -25.12
CA MET A 1 -16.57 -32.47 -24.16
C MET A 1 -16.64 -31.09 -24.80
N LEU A 2 -16.04 -30.85 -25.98
CA LEU A 2 -16.02 -29.54 -26.66
C LEU A 2 -16.95 -29.46 -27.89
N THR A 3 -18.13 -30.09 -27.82
CA THR A 3 -19.08 -30.09 -28.94
C THR A 3 -19.58 -28.68 -29.21
N GLY A 4 -19.61 -28.26 -30.49
CA GLY A 4 -20.02 -26.92 -30.90
C GLY A 4 -18.95 -25.83 -30.72
N ILE A 5 -17.71 -26.18 -30.34
CA ILE A 5 -16.64 -25.18 -30.19
C ILE A 5 -16.34 -24.44 -31.48
N ASP A 6 -16.41 -25.11 -32.64
CA ASP A 6 -16.15 -24.52 -33.94
C ASP A 6 -17.38 -23.79 -34.53
N GLU A 7 -18.53 -23.84 -33.86
CA GLU A 7 -19.76 -23.12 -34.25
C GLU A 7 -19.79 -21.68 -33.70
N VAL A 8 -18.96 -21.39 -32.70
CA VAL A 8 -18.80 -20.05 -32.14
C VAL A 8 -17.85 -19.24 -33.03
N ASP A 9 -18.26 -18.06 -33.47
CA ASP A 9 -17.40 -17.13 -34.22
C ASP A 9 -16.41 -16.42 -33.29
N TRP A 10 -15.39 -17.16 -32.84
CA TRP A 10 -14.36 -16.68 -31.91
C TRP A 10 -13.59 -15.46 -32.43
N ALA A 11 -13.44 -15.33 -33.75
CA ALA A 11 -12.74 -14.21 -34.35
C ALA A 11 -13.50 -12.89 -34.15
N SER A 12 -14.84 -12.95 -34.07
CA SER A 12 -15.71 -11.80 -33.77
C SER A 12 -15.71 -11.37 -32.30
N LEU A 13 -15.39 -12.30 -31.38
CA LEU A 13 -15.33 -12.05 -29.94
C LEU A 13 -13.99 -11.43 -29.53
N ARG A 14 -13.96 -10.84 -28.32
CA ARG A 14 -12.77 -10.17 -27.79
C ARG A 14 -12.36 -10.68 -26.41
N HIS A 15 -11.08 -10.49 -26.11
CA HIS A 15 -10.46 -10.69 -24.81
C HIS A 15 -9.51 -9.51 -24.53
N ALA A 16 -8.70 -9.55 -23.47
CA ALA A 16 -7.86 -8.42 -23.04
C ALA A 16 -6.93 -7.85 -24.13
N TYR A 17 -6.44 -8.69 -25.06
CA TYR A 17 -5.48 -8.30 -26.10
C TYR A 17 -6.06 -8.19 -27.52
N GLY A 18 -7.40 -8.17 -27.68
CA GLY A 18 -8.04 -8.08 -29.00
C GLY A 18 -8.91 -9.30 -29.33
N SER A 19 -8.83 -9.80 -30.56
CA SER A 19 -9.65 -10.93 -31.05
C SER A 19 -9.40 -12.22 -30.26
N ALA A 20 -10.46 -13.00 -30.04
CA ALA A 20 -10.43 -14.27 -29.29
C ALA A 20 -10.24 -15.51 -30.18
N ALA A 21 -9.70 -15.36 -31.40
CA ALA A 21 -9.51 -16.46 -32.35
C ALA A 21 -8.58 -17.59 -31.84
N ASP A 22 -7.75 -17.31 -30.83
CA ASP A 22 -6.84 -18.22 -30.15
C ASP A 22 -7.50 -19.03 -29.01
N VAL A 23 -8.65 -18.59 -28.51
CA VAL A 23 -9.37 -19.22 -27.38
C VAL A 23 -9.74 -20.69 -27.61
N PRO A 24 -10.13 -21.15 -28.82
CA PRO A 24 -10.32 -22.57 -29.07
C PRO A 24 -9.06 -23.42 -28.84
N GLY A 25 -7.88 -22.85 -29.07
CA GLY A 25 -6.60 -23.48 -28.76
C GLY A 25 -6.42 -23.64 -27.25
N LEU A 26 -6.73 -22.60 -26.48
CA LEU A 26 -6.68 -22.65 -25.00
C LEU A 26 -7.66 -23.69 -24.43
N LEU A 27 -8.92 -23.71 -24.89
CA LEU A 27 -9.92 -24.68 -24.42
C LEU A 27 -9.56 -26.13 -24.74
N ARG A 28 -8.95 -26.40 -25.91
CA ARG A 28 -8.41 -27.72 -26.25
C ARG A 28 -7.18 -28.05 -25.41
N GLY A 29 -6.30 -27.07 -25.17
CA GLY A 29 -5.11 -27.21 -24.32
C GLY A 29 -5.44 -27.61 -22.88
N LEU A 30 -6.54 -27.09 -22.31
CA LEU A 30 -7.05 -27.51 -20.99
C LEU A 30 -7.42 -29.00 -20.94
N ALA A 31 -7.80 -29.61 -22.06
CA ALA A 31 -8.13 -31.03 -22.18
C ALA A 31 -6.93 -31.90 -22.59
N SER A 32 -5.74 -31.31 -22.76
CA SER A 32 -4.56 -32.03 -23.25
C SER A 32 -4.11 -33.09 -22.26
N ALA A 33 -3.56 -34.19 -22.80
CA ALA A 33 -2.86 -35.19 -22.00
C ALA A 33 -1.54 -34.64 -21.42
N ASP A 34 -0.92 -33.64 -22.06
CA ASP A 34 0.32 -33.01 -21.59
C ASP A 34 0.06 -32.00 -20.45
N PRO A 35 0.62 -32.22 -19.24
CA PRO A 35 0.51 -31.27 -18.14
C PRO A 35 1.02 -29.86 -18.44
N ALA A 36 2.08 -29.71 -19.24
CA ALA A 36 2.64 -28.40 -19.56
C ALA A 36 1.73 -27.58 -20.48
N GLU A 37 1.05 -28.25 -21.42
CA GLU A 37 0.04 -27.63 -22.27
C GLU A 37 -1.18 -27.20 -21.45
N ARG A 38 -1.62 -28.01 -20.47
CA ARG A 38 -2.71 -27.64 -19.55
C ARG A 38 -2.38 -26.41 -18.70
N GLU A 39 -1.18 -26.37 -18.10
CA GLU A 39 -0.71 -25.22 -17.30
C GLU A 39 -0.65 -23.96 -18.17
N THR A 40 -0.04 -24.06 -19.36
CA THR A 40 0.06 -22.94 -20.31
C THR A 40 -1.31 -22.46 -20.77
N ALA A 41 -2.24 -23.37 -21.03
CA ALA A 41 -3.60 -23.03 -21.43
C ALA A 41 -4.35 -22.33 -20.29
N LEU A 42 -4.24 -22.81 -19.05
CA LEU A 42 -4.87 -22.18 -17.89
C LEU A 42 -4.28 -20.79 -17.61
N ASP A 43 -2.96 -20.63 -17.69
CA ASP A 43 -2.28 -19.34 -17.60
C ASP A 43 -2.75 -18.40 -18.72
N GLY A 44 -2.93 -18.90 -19.95
CA GLY A 44 -3.49 -18.15 -21.07
C GLY A 44 -4.94 -17.71 -20.81
N MET A 45 -5.76 -18.57 -20.20
CA MET A 45 -7.14 -18.22 -19.81
C MET A 45 -7.15 -17.08 -18.79
N TYR A 46 -6.34 -17.12 -17.74
CA TYR A 46 -6.22 -16.01 -16.78
C TYR A 46 -5.52 -14.78 -17.38
N GLY A 47 -4.60 -14.97 -18.32
CA GLY A 47 -3.82 -13.90 -18.92
C GLY A 47 -4.59 -13.09 -19.96
N ALA A 48 -5.49 -13.72 -20.73
CA ALA A 48 -6.20 -13.08 -21.83
C ALA A 48 -7.72 -13.09 -21.62
N VAL A 49 -8.30 -14.25 -21.32
CA VAL A 49 -9.77 -14.47 -21.28
C VAL A 49 -10.41 -14.00 -19.98
N HIS A 50 -9.68 -13.96 -18.87
CA HIS A 50 -10.14 -13.46 -17.57
C HIS A 50 -9.08 -12.57 -16.92
N HIS A 51 -8.51 -11.67 -17.72
CA HIS A 51 -7.40 -10.82 -17.32
C HIS A 51 -7.78 -9.90 -16.16
N GLN A 52 -7.04 -10.01 -15.05
CA GLN A 52 -7.25 -9.22 -13.83
C GLN A 52 -8.67 -9.28 -13.24
N GLY A 53 -9.42 -10.35 -13.55
CA GLY A 53 -10.80 -10.52 -13.09
C GLY A 53 -11.87 -9.95 -14.03
N ASP A 54 -11.48 -9.37 -15.17
CA ASP A 54 -12.42 -8.81 -16.15
C ASP A 54 -13.15 -9.93 -16.91
N VAL A 55 -14.35 -9.60 -17.41
CA VAL A 55 -15.20 -10.51 -18.18
C VAL A 55 -15.48 -9.92 -19.54
N TYR A 56 -15.09 -10.65 -20.58
CA TYR A 56 -15.32 -10.33 -21.98
C TYR A 56 -16.43 -11.22 -22.57
N ASP A 57 -16.86 -10.91 -23.80
CA ASP A 57 -17.77 -11.75 -24.57
C ASP A 57 -17.18 -13.14 -24.86
N SER A 58 -15.86 -13.24 -25.08
CA SER A 58 -15.18 -14.53 -25.19
C SER A 58 -15.17 -15.32 -23.86
N THR A 59 -15.05 -14.64 -22.71
CA THR A 59 -15.17 -15.26 -21.38
C THR A 59 -16.54 -15.92 -21.22
N LEU A 60 -17.60 -15.21 -21.62
CA LEU A 60 -18.97 -15.76 -21.59
C LEU A 60 -19.11 -16.99 -22.48
N ALA A 61 -18.58 -16.91 -23.70
CA ALA A 61 -18.63 -18.02 -24.64
C ALA A 61 -17.88 -19.26 -24.12
N CYS A 62 -16.86 -19.09 -23.29
CA CYS A 62 -16.12 -20.20 -22.68
C CYS A 62 -16.90 -20.96 -21.60
N VAL A 63 -17.85 -20.33 -20.90
CA VAL A 63 -18.49 -20.91 -19.69
C VAL A 63 -19.08 -22.31 -19.93
N PRO A 64 -19.88 -22.57 -20.99
CA PRO A 64 -20.43 -23.90 -21.25
C PRO A 64 -19.35 -24.96 -21.47
N PHE A 65 -18.25 -24.60 -22.16
CA PHE A 65 -17.13 -25.50 -22.44
C PHE A 65 -16.34 -25.81 -21.16
N LEU A 66 -16.08 -24.81 -20.33
CA LEU A 66 -15.41 -24.98 -19.04
C LEU A 66 -16.24 -25.88 -18.10
N LEU A 67 -17.57 -25.72 -18.08
CA LEU A 67 -18.48 -26.59 -17.34
C LEU A 67 -18.45 -28.04 -17.87
N ALA A 68 -18.38 -28.22 -19.19
CA ALA A 68 -18.27 -29.55 -19.80
C ALA A 68 -16.92 -30.23 -19.51
N LEU A 69 -15.82 -29.46 -19.53
CA LEU A 69 -14.48 -29.95 -19.20
C LEU A 69 -14.38 -30.39 -17.74
N VAL A 70 -14.80 -29.54 -16.80
CA VAL A 70 -14.73 -29.87 -15.36
C VAL A 70 -15.64 -31.04 -14.99
N ALA A 71 -16.75 -31.24 -15.71
CA ALA A 71 -17.68 -32.35 -15.51
C ALA A 71 -17.15 -33.70 -16.00
N SER A 72 -16.12 -33.73 -16.86
CA SER A 72 -15.59 -34.97 -17.43
C SER A 72 -14.53 -35.58 -16.53
N GLY A 73 -14.64 -36.88 -16.22
CA GLY A 73 -13.62 -37.60 -15.46
C GLY A 73 -12.32 -37.86 -16.23
N GLU A 74 -12.30 -37.62 -17.54
CA GLU A 74 -11.13 -37.86 -18.42
C GLU A 74 -10.14 -36.69 -18.38
N VAL A 75 -10.56 -35.51 -17.93
CA VAL A 75 -9.73 -34.31 -17.86
C VAL A 75 -8.94 -34.31 -16.57
N ALA A 76 -7.62 -34.14 -16.66
CA ALA A 76 -6.74 -33.93 -15.51
C ALA A 76 -6.73 -32.46 -15.06
N ASP A 77 -6.24 -32.18 -13.84
CA ASP A 77 -6.09 -30.82 -13.28
C ASP A 77 -7.38 -29.97 -13.27
N ARG A 78 -8.54 -30.63 -13.13
CA ARG A 78 -9.88 -30.00 -13.13
C ARG A 78 -10.07 -28.94 -12.04
N ALA A 79 -9.29 -29.00 -10.97
CA ALA A 79 -9.32 -28.02 -9.90
C ALA A 79 -9.05 -26.59 -10.42
N GLY A 80 -8.08 -26.41 -11.32
CA GLY A 80 -7.77 -25.09 -11.89
C GLY A 80 -8.89 -24.55 -12.77
N ILE A 81 -9.56 -25.42 -13.53
CA ILE A 81 -10.74 -25.06 -14.35
C ILE A 81 -11.91 -24.64 -13.44
N LEU A 82 -12.11 -25.35 -12.33
CA LEU A 82 -13.13 -25.02 -11.34
C LEU A 82 -12.87 -23.69 -10.64
N GLU A 83 -11.61 -23.43 -10.26
CA GLU A 83 -11.19 -22.14 -9.69
C GLU A 83 -11.40 -20.98 -10.68
N LEU A 84 -11.13 -21.20 -11.97
CA LEU A 84 -11.43 -20.23 -13.04
C LEU A 84 -12.93 -19.97 -13.15
N LEU A 85 -13.78 -21.00 -13.16
CA LEU A 85 -15.25 -20.86 -13.18
C LEU A 85 -15.76 -20.09 -11.95
N VAL A 86 -15.20 -20.35 -10.77
CA VAL A 86 -15.53 -19.61 -9.55
C VAL A 86 -15.14 -18.14 -9.67
N SER A 87 -13.96 -17.84 -10.23
CA SER A 87 -13.49 -16.48 -10.47
C SER A 87 -14.40 -15.73 -11.45
N ILE A 88 -14.74 -16.35 -12.59
CA ILE A 88 -15.62 -15.78 -13.62
C ILE A 88 -17.01 -15.45 -13.07
N GLY A 89 -17.55 -16.32 -12.20
CA GLY A 89 -18.89 -16.13 -11.62
C GLY A 89 -18.92 -15.32 -10.31
N ALA A 90 -17.77 -14.91 -9.78
CA ALA A 90 -17.70 -14.22 -8.49
C ALA A 90 -18.42 -12.85 -8.53
N GLU A 91 -19.02 -12.47 -7.39
CA GLU A 91 -19.51 -11.11 -7.19
C GLU A 91 -18.32 -10.19 -6.89
N ASP A 92 -18.16 -9.12 -7.67
CA ASP A 92 -17.25 -8.03 -7.34
C ASP A 92 -18.04 -6.72 -7.23
N ALA A 93 -17.56 -5.79 -6.40
CA ALA A 93 -18.24 -4.54 -6.03
C ALA A 93 -18.18 -3.45 -7.13
N GLY A 94 -18.25 -3.85 -8.40
CA GLY A 94 -18.33 -2.97 -9.56
C GLY A 94 -19.75 -2.41 -9.77
N ARG A 95 -19.87 -1.30 -10.52
CA ARG A 95 -21.18 -0.74 -10.88
C ARG A 95 -21.87 -1.67 -11.87
N GLU A 96 -22.99 -2.27 -11.49
CA GLU A 96 -23.73 -3.25 -12.30
C GLU A 96 -24.30 -2.66 -13.61
N ASP A 97 -24.38 -1.33 -13.73
CA ASP A 97 -25.07 -0.63 -14.82
C ASP A 97 -24.22 -0.37 -16.08
N ASP A 98 -22.90 -0.54 -16.04
CA ASP A 98 -22.07 -0.40 -17.25
C ASP A 98 -22.02 -1.68 -18.10
N ALA A 99 -21.44 -1.58 -19.30
CA ALA A 99 -21.40 -2.71 -20.23
C ALA A 99 -20.64 -3.93 -19.67
N GLU A 100 -19.63 -3.67 -18.84
CA GLU A 100 -18.81 -4.69 -18.20
C GLU A 100 -19.56 -5.37 -17.05
N GLY A 101 -20.26 -4.59 -16.22
CA GLY A 101 -21.17 -5.09 -15.20
C GLY A 101 -22.23 -6.05 -15.76
N ARG A 102 -22.81 -5.72 -16.92
CA ARG A 102 -23.75 -6.61 -17.63
C ARG A 102 -23.12 -7.93 -18.07
N LEU A 103 -21.87 -7.90 -18.57
CA LEU A 103 -21.17 -9.13 -18.96
C LEU A 103 -20.90 -10.00 -17.72
N ARG A 104 -20.42 -9.41 -16.62
CA ARG A 104 -20.21 -10.14 -15.35
C ARG A 104 -21.51 -10.77 -14.83
N ALA A 105 -22.62 -10.05 -14.87
CA ALA A 105 -23.94 -10.58 -14.49
C ALA A 105 -24.35 -11.78 -15.36
N ARG A 106 -24.15 -11.71 -16.69
CA ARG A 106 -24.42 -12.83 -17.60
C ARG A 106 -23.50 -14.02 -17.35
N ALA A 107 -22.22 -13.79 -17.07
CA ALA A 107 -21.25 -14.85 -16.75
C ALA A 107 -21.71 -15.62 -15.53
N ARG A 108 -22.11 -14.89 -14.49
CA ARG A 108 -22.66 -15.46 -13.27
C ARG A 108 -23.92 -16.28 -13.52
N VAL A 109 -24.86 -15.80 -14.34
CA VAL A 109 -26.05 -16.60 -14.73
C VAL A 109 -25.63 -17.89 -15.44
N GLY A 110 -24.67 -17.82 -16.36
CA GLY A 110 -24.13 -18.99 -17.07
C GLY A 110 -23.50 -20.02 -16.12
N VAL A 111 -22.66 -19.56 -15.18
CA VAL A 111 -22.03 -20.43 -14.19
C VAL A 111 -23.07 -21.03 -13.22
N ARG A 112 -24.07 -20.24 -12.83
CA ARG A 112 -25.22 -20.70 -12.00
C ARG A 112 -26.06 -21.77 -12.69
N ALA A 113 -26.28 -21.65 -13.99
CA ALA A 113 -27.00 -22.68 -14.75
C ALA A 113 -26.28 -24.04 -14.70
N GLY A 114 -24.96 -24.05 -14.47
CA GLY A 114 -24.14 -25.24 -14.30
C GLY A 114 -24.03 -25.77 -12.86
N ALA A 115 -24.81 -25.25 -11.89
CA ALA A 115 -24.59 -25.54 -10.47
C ALA A 115 -24.59 -27.03 -10.08
N GLU A 116 -25.38 -27.86 -10.77
CA GLU A 116 -25.41 -29.32 -10.55
C GLU A 116 -24.08 -30.02 -10.87
N VAL A 117 -23.23 -29.41 -11.71
CA VAL A 117 -21.86 -29.90 -11.91
C VAL A 117 -21.08 -29.82 -10.60
N PHE A 118 -21.18 -28.71 -9.87
CA PHE A 118 -20.48 -28.53 -8.60
C PHE A 118 -20.97 -29.47 -7.50
N VAL A 119 -22.27 -29.84 -7.52
CA VAL A 119 -22.84 -30.84 -6.60
C VAL A 119 -22.15 -32.19 -6.77
N ARG A 120 -21.96 -32.64 -8.02
CA ARG A 120 -21.24 -33.88 -8.30
C ARG A 120 -19.76 -33.80 -7.91
N LEU A 121 -19.11 -32.67 -8.20
CA LEU A 121 -17.68 -32.47 -7.93
C LEU A 121 -17.35 -32.39 -6.43
N ALA A 122 -18.30 -32.04 -5.56
CA ALA A 122 -18.08 -32.05 -4.11
C ALA A 122 -17.77 -33.47 -3.55
N GLY A 123 -18.14 -34.52 -4.29
CA GLY A 123 -17.81 -35.92 -3.96
C GLY A 123 -16.72 -36.53 -4.84
N ASP A 124 -15.98 -35.74 -5.62
CA ASP A 124 -15.01 -36.25 -6.60
C ASP A 124 -13.89 -37.09 -5.94
N ALA A 125 -13.32 -38.04 -6.68
CA ALA A 125 -12.20 -38.85 -6.19
C ALA A 125 -10.93 -38.01 -5.96
N ASP A 126 -10.71 -36.98 -6.78
CA ASP A 126 -9.58 -36.07 -6.66
C ASP A 126 -9.79 -35.05 -5.51
N PRO A 127 -8.95 -35.06 -4.46
CA PRO A 127 -9.03 -34.09 -3.37
C PRO A 127 -8.90 -32.63 -3.83
N SER A 128 -8.14 -32.36 -4.90
CA SER A 128 -7.95 -31.00 -5.42
C SER A 128 -9.25 -30.44 -5.99
N VAL A 129 -10.05 -31.29 -6.64
CA VAL A 129 -11.40 -30.94 -7.13
C VAL A 129 -12.36 -30.76 -5.95
N ARG A 130 -12.34 -31.67 -4.97
CA ARG A 130 -13.15 -31.55 -3.75
C ARG A 130 -12.83 -30.29 -2.95
N ARG A 131 -11.59 -29.80 -2.99
CA ARG A 131 -11.18 -28.54 -2.35
C ARG A 131 -11.85 -27.32 -2.99
N ALA A 132 -11.95 -27.28 -4.32
CA ALA A 132 -12.48 -26.12 -5.04
C ALA A 132 -14.03 -26.09 -5.15
N ALA A 133 -14.69 -27.24 -5.06
CA ALA A 133 -16.16 -27.35 -5.21
C ALA A 133 -17.01 -26.64 -4.12
N PRO A 134 -16.65 -26.66 -2.81
CA PRO A 134 -17.45 -26.03 -1.76
C PRO A 134 -17.75 -24.55 -1.98
N ALA A 135 -16.75 -23.78 -2.43
CA ALA A 135 -16.94 -22.35 -2.70
C ALA A 135 -17.91 -22.14 -3.88
N ALA A 136 -17.83 -22.98 -4.91
CA ALA A 136 -18.75 -22.94 -6.05
C ALA A 136 -20.19 -23.25 -5.63
N LEU A 137 -20.41 -24.27 -4.78
CA LEU A 137 -21.72 -24.61 -4.24
C LEU A 137 -22.38 -23.42 -3.55
N VAL A 138 -21.64 -22.75 -2.65
CA VAL A 138 -22.17 -21.62 -1.89
C VAL A 138 -22.52 -20.42 -2.79
N ARG A 139 -21.80 -20.22 -3.90
CA ARG A 139 -22.02 -19.07 -4.78
C ARG A 139 -23.13 -19.30 -5.80
N PHE A 140 -23.24 -20.53 -6.29
CA PHE A 140 -23.95 -20.81 -7.53
C PHE A 140 -25.16 -21.73 -7.37
N LEU A 141 -25.27 -22.50 -6.30
CA LEU A 141 -26.47 -23.29 -6.02
C LEU A 141 -27.45 -22.47 -5.17
N ASP A 142 -28.56 -22.04 -5.78
CA ASP A 142 -29.56 -21.17 -5.14
C ASP A 142 -30.53 -21.94 -4.18
N GLU A 143 -30.03 -22.99 -3.51
CA GLU A 143 -30.77 -23.80 -2.54
C GLU A 143 -30.00 -23.90 -1.20
N PRO A 144 -30.09 -22.89 -0.30
CA PRO A 144 -29.22 -22.79 0.87
C PRO A 144 -29.27 -24.01 1.81
N ALA A 145 -30.46 -24.60 2.00
CA ALA A 145 -30.62 -25.80 2.82
C ALA A 145 -29.89 -27.02 2.21
N ARG A 146 -29.94 -27.16 0.88
CA ARG A 146 -29.25 -28.23 0.14
C ARG A 146 -27.73 -28.02 0.17
N VAL A 147 -27.27 -26.80 -0.05
CA VAL A 147 -25.85 -26.43 0.07
C VAL A 147 -25.32 -26.81 1.46
N LEU A 148 -25.99 -26.39 2.53
CA LEU A 148 -25.56 -26.71 3.89
C LEU A 148 -25.57 -28.23 4.15
N GLY A 149 -26.56 -28.96 3.63
CA GLY A 149 -26.62 -30.42 3.69
C GLY A 149 -25.40 -31.08 3.04
N LEU A 150 -25.02 -30.63 1.84
CA LEU A 150 -23.84 -31.12 1.11
C LEU A 150 -22.54 -30.81 1.86
N LEU A 151 -22.37 -29.58 2.36
CA LEU A 151 -21.19 -29.20 3.15
C LEU A 151 -21.08 -30.02 4.44
N ARG A 152 -22.20 -30.22 5.15
CA ARG A 152 -22.25 -31.05 6.37
C ARG A 152 -21.84 -32.49 6.09
N GLN A 153 -22.41 -33.10 5.05
CA GLN A 153 -22.07 -34.46 4.65
C GLN A 153 -20.59 -34.58 4.31
N ARG A 154 -20.05 -33.61 3.56
CA ARG A 154 -18.65 -33.63 3.17
C ARG A 154 -17.71 -33.46 4.37
N CYS A 155 -18.04 -32.57 5.31
CA CYS A 155 -17.28 -32.40 6.56
C CYS A 155 -17.22 -33.70 7.38
N ALA A 156 -18.31 -34.48 7.41
CA ALA A 156 -18.35 -35.73 8.17
C ALA A 156 -17.48 -36.86 7.56
N LEU A 157 -17.29 -36.84 6.25
CA LEU A 157 -16.61 -37.90 5.50
C LEU A 157 -15.16 -37.56 5.14
N GLU A 158 -14.81 -36.28 5.06
CA GLU A 158 -13.50 -35.84 4.57
C GLU A 158 -12.37 -36.13 5.54
N ARG A 159 -11.21 -36.50 4.98
CA ARG A 159 -10.00 -36.82 5.72
C ARG A 159 -8.79 -36.03 5.22
N ASP A 160 -8.90 -35.38 4.07
CA ASP A 160 -7.88 -34.47 3.56
C ASP A 160 -7.98 -33.10 4.24
N ASP A 161 -6.92 -32.69 4.92
CA ASP A 161 -6.87 -31.44 5.69
C ASP A 161 -7.07 -30.19 4.81
N ARG A 162 -6.57 -30.20 3.57
CA ARG A 162 -6.70 -29.05 2.66
C ARG A 162 -8.16 -28.88 2.22
N VAL A 163 -8.86 -29.98 2.01
CA VAL A 163 -10.31 -29.95 1.70
C VAL A 163 -11.09 -29.49 2.92
N LEU A 164 -10.74 -29.96 4.12
CA LEU A 164 -11.37 -29.50 5.37
C LEU A 164 -11.20 -28.00 5.60
N HIS A 165 -10.02 -27.42 5.30
CA HIS A 165 -9.82 -25.96 5.37
C HIS A 165 -10.75 -25.22 4.39
N ALA A 166 -10.82 -25.68 3.15
CA ALA A 166 -11.70 -25.07 2.14
C ALA A 166 -13.19 -25.21 2.50
N LEU A 167 -13.59 -26.29 3.16
CA LEU A 167 -14.93 -26.47 3.71
C LEU A 167 -15.21 -25.47 4.84
N ALA A 168 -14.27 -25.26 5.77
CA ALA A 168 -14.41 -24.24 6.81
C ALA A 168 -14.56 -22.84 6.20
N GLU A 169 -13.72 -22.47 5.23
CA GLU A 169 -13.85 -21.21 4.50
C GLU A 169 -15.21 -21.05 3.80
N SER A 170 -15.71 -22.14 3.21
CA SER A 170 -17.00 -22.16 2.54
C SER A 170 -18.19 -22.07 3.51
N LEU A 171 -18.08 -22.67 4.70
CA LEU A 171 -19.07 -22.47 5.78
C LEU A 171 -19.11 -21.00 6.23
N GLY A 172 -17.95 -20.36 6.38
CA GLY A 172 -17.89 -18.93 6.69
C GLY A 172 -18.49 -18.05 5.58
N LEU A 173 -18.21 -18.38 4.32
CA LEU A 173 -18.86 -17.74 3.17
C LEU A 173 -20.38 -17.95 3.16
N PHE A 174 -20.84 -19.17 3.46
CA PHE A 174 -22.25 -19.52 3.53
C PHE A 174 -23.00 -18.68 4.57
N VAL A 175 -22.43 -18.51 5.76
CA VAL A 175 -23.01 -17.66 6.82
C VAL A 175 -23.20 -16.22 6.33
N ARG A 176 -22.18 -15.64 5.68
CA ARG A 176 -22.25 -14.26 5.17
C ARG A 176 -23.29 -14.09 4.06
N ARG A 177 -23.46 -15.11 3.21
CA ARG A 177 -24.36 -15.06 2.05
C ARG A 177 -25.81 -15.42 2.39
N HIS A 178 -26.00 -16.29 3.37
CA HIS A 178 -27.31 -16.83 3.75
C HIS A 178 -27.55 -16.72 5.27
N PRO A 179 -27.64 -15.48 5.82
CA PRO A 179 -27.76 -15.28 7.27
C PRO A 179 -28.97 -15.99 7.88
N GLY A 180 -30.10 -16.09 7.15
CA GLY A 180 -31.30 -16.83 7.61
C GLY A 180 -31.11 -18.35 7.76
N HIS A 181 -30.03 -18.93 7.21
CA HIS A 181 -29.70 -20.35 7.31
C HIS A 181 -28.39 -20.60 8.08
N ALA A 182 -27.83 -19.57 8.73
CA ALA A 182 -26.47 -19.59 9.27
C ALA A 182 -26.27 -20.55 10.45
N ALA A 183 -27.30 -20.80 11.27
CA ALA A 183 -27.16 -21.53 12.54
C ALA A 183 -26.41 -22.86 12.40
N GLY A 184 -26.82 -23.71 11.46
CA GLY A 184 -26.19 -25.01 11.26
C GLY A 184 -24.77 -24.95 10.68
N ALA A 185 -24.40 -23.86 9.99
CA ALA A 185 -23.02 -23.66 9.52
C ALA A 185 -22.13 -23.14 10.67
N LEU A 186 -22.66 -22.26 11.52
CA LEU A 186 -21.97 -21.80 12.72
C LEU A 186 -21.71 -22.93 13.70
N ASP A 187 -22.66 -23.86 13.88
CA ASP A 187 -22.48 -25.02 14.75
C ASP A 187 -21.36 -25.95 14.23
N LEU A 188 -21.26 -26.13 12.91
CA LEU A 188 -20.16 -26.88 12.29
C LEU A 188 -18.81 -26.18 12.50
N LEU A 189 -18.74 -24.86 12.29
CA LEU A 189 -17.51 -24.10 12.54
C LEU A 189 -17.10 -24.14 14.02
N THR A 190 -18.04 -24.00 14.95
CA THR A 190 -17.79 -24.12 16.39
C THR A 190 -17.25 -25.51 16.73
N ALA A 191 -17.84 -26.59 16.21
CA ALA A 191 -17.32 -27.94 16.39
C ALA A 191 -15.92 -28.11 15.80
N GLN A 192 -15.65 -27.58 14.60
CA GLN A 192 -14.34 -27.66 13.93
C GLN A 192 -13.24 -26.86 14.64
N SER A 193 -13.60 -25.88 15.49
CA SER A 193 -12.64 -25.08 16.26
C SER A 193 -12.05 -25.82 17.48
N ALA A 194 -12.65 -26.94 17.87
CA ALA A 194 -12.30 -27.72 19.07
C ALA A 194 -11.58 -29.05 18.73
N ASP A 195 -11.14 -29.76 19.75
CA ASP A 195 -10.63 -31.13 19.60
C ASP A 195 -11.73 -32.08 19.08
N PRO A 196 -11.40 -33.14 18.30
CA PRO A 196 -10.06 -33.68 18.01
C PRO A 196 -9.45 -33.22 16.67
N TYR A 197 -9.91 -32.11 16.09
CA TYR A 197 -9.46 -31.67 14.76
C TYR A 197 -8.01 -31.17 14.73
N ASP A 198 -7.36 -31.26 13.58
CA ASP A 198 -5.98 -30.79 13.37
C ASP A 198 -5.87 -29.26 13.62
N PRO A 199 -4.73 -28.76 14.15
CA PRO A 199 -4.53 -27.33 14.41
C PRO A 199 -4.79 -26.40 13.23
N GLY A 200 -4.51 -26.83 11.98
CA GLY A 200 -4.80 -26.03 10.79
C GLY A 200 -6.30 -25.80 10.60
N LEU A 201 -7.12 -26.85 10.74
CA LEU A 201 -8.58 -26.74 10.61
C LEU A 201 -9.18 -25.91 11.74
N ARG A 202 -8.67 -26.10 12.97
CA ARG A 202 -9.11 -25.31 14.12
C ARG A 202 -8.83 -23.82 13.92
N LEU A 203 -7.65 -23.47 13.42
CA LEU A 203 -7.32 -22.09 13.04
C LEU A 203 -8.21 -21.55 11.92
N ALA A 204 -8.51 -22.37 10.90
CA ALA A 204 -9.40 -21.98 9.80
C ALA A 204 -10.81 -21.66 10.34
N ALA A 205 -11.35 -22.54 11.18
CA ALA A 205 -12.66 -22.37 11.80
C ALA A 205 -12.71 -21.13 12.70
N LEU A 206 -11.71 -20.92 13.56
CA LEU A 206 -11.58 -19.71 14.39
C LEU A 206 -11.53 -18.44 13.54
N GLY A 207 -10.78 -18.46 12.43
CA GLY A 207 -10.72 -17.34 11.49
C GLY A 207 -12.08 -17.02 10.87
N GLN A 208 -12.87 -18.04 10.50
CA GLN A 208 -14.21 -17.83 9.96
C GLN A 208 -15.20 -17.37 11.03
N LEU A 209 -15.17 -17.95 12.24
CA LEU A 209 -15.97 -17.49 13.37
C LEU A 209 -15.67 -16.03 13.70
N ALA A 210 -14.41 -15.61 13.71
CA ALA A 210 -14.05 -14.21 13.89
C ALA A 210 -14.70 -13.31 12.83
N CYS A 211 -14.78 -13.77 11.58
CA CYS A 211 -15.41 -13.01 10.50
C CYS A 211 -16.95 -12.95 10.58
N CYS A 212 -17.63 -13.96 11.12
CA CYS A 212 -19.09 -14.08 10.97
C CYS A 212 -19.90 -14.25 12.27
N ALA A 213 -19.29 -14.67 13.37
CA ALA A 213 -19.91 -14.85 14.68
C ALA A 213 -18.87 -14.69 15.81
N PRO A 214 -18.36 -13.46 16.03
CA PRO A 214 -17.29 -13.21 16.99
C PRO A 214 -17.68 -13.49 18.44
N ASP A 215 -18.98 -13.54 18.74
CA ASP A 215 -19.57 -13.95 20.01
C ASP A 215 -19.36 -15.43 20.34
N ARG A 216 -19.11 -16.27 19.33
CA ARG A 216 -18.82 -17.71 19.49
C ARG A 216 -17.33 -18.01 19.63
N LEU A 217 -16.47 -17.00 19.63
CA LEU A 217 -15.03 -17.19 19.84
C LEU A 217 -14.74 -17.56 21.30
N PRO A 218 -13.74 -18.43 21.54
CA PRO A 218 -13.33 -18.75 22.90
C PRO A 218 -12.72 -17.51 23.60
N PRO A 219 -12.90 -17.36 24.92
CA PRO A 219 -12.39 -16.20 25.66
C PRO A 219 -10.85 -16.13 25.68
N ASP A 220 -10.17 -17.26 25.53
CA ASP A 220 -8.71 -17.42 25.47
C ASP A 220 -8.20 -17.58 24.02
N LEU A 221 -8.90 -16.97 23.05
CA LEU A 221 -8.59 -17.06 21.62
C LEU A 221 -7.11 -16.85 21.28
N VAL A 222 -6.47 -15.83 21.86
CA VAL A 222 -5.08 -15.49 21.52
C VAL A 222 -4.10 -16.58 21.96
N PRO A 223 -4.04 -16.99 23.24
CA PRO A 223 -3.27 -18.14 23.67
C PRO A 223 -3.53 -19.41 22.85
N LEU A 224 -4.82 -19.71 22.59
CA LEU A 224 -5.22 -20.87 21.80
C LEU A 224 -4.67 -20.81 20.38
N ALA A 225 -4.89 -19.73 19.64
CA ALA A 225 -4.43 -19.58 18.26
C ALA A 225 -2.90 -19.62 18.14
N VAL A 226 -2.18 -19.01 19.09
CA VAL A 226 -0.71 -19.08 19.14
C VAL A 226 -0.24 -20.52 19.41
N GLY A 227 -0.91 -21.24 20.32
CA GLY A 227 -0.64 -22.65 20.60
C GLY A 227 -0.84 -23.54 19.37
N LEU A 228 -1.98 -23.40 18.69
CA LEU A 228 -2.31 -24.15 17.47
C LEU A 228 -1.31 -23.87 16.34
N LEU A 229 -0.89 -22.61 16.16
CA LEU A 229 0.12 -22.26 15.17
C LEU A 229 1.45 -22.95 15.46
N ARG A 230 1.91 -22.93 16.72
CA ARG A 230 3.16 -23.57 17.13
C ARG A 230 3.11 -25.08 16.93
N GLU A 231 2.01 -25.71 17.32
CA GLU A 231 1.79 -27.15 17.12
C GLU A 231 1.84 -27.51 15.63
N ARG A 232 1.12 -26.75 14.79
CA ARG A 232 1.15 -26.94 13.33
C ARG A 232 2.56 -26.81 12.75
N SER A 233 3.30 -25.77 13.14
CA SER A 233 4.66 -25.54 12.67
C SER A 233 5.65 -26.63 13.12
N ALA A 234 5.45 -27.21 14.30
CA ALA A 234 6.24 -28.35 14.77
C ALA A 234 6.02 -29.59 13.89
N ARG A 235 4.75 -29.92 13.57
CA ARG A 235 4.38 -31.05 12.69
C ARG A 235 4.94 -30.92 11.28
N ARG A 236 5.06 -29.69 10.77
CA ARG A 236 5.68 -29.41 9.45
C ARG A 236 7.19 -29.66 9.45
N SER A 237 7.87 -29.26 10.53
CA SER A 237 9.34 -29.34 10.62
C SER A 237 9.85 -30.78 10.60
N THR A 238 9.02 -31.74 11.04
CA THR A 238 9.31 -33.18 11.00
C THR A 238 9.07 -33.84 9.62
N GLY A 239 8.41 -33.14 8.68
CA GLY A 239 7.89 -33.74 7.44
C GLY A 239 8.55 -33.33 6.12
N ARG A 240 9.68 -32.59 6.13
CA ARG A 240 10.22 -31.97 4.89
C ARG A 240 11.68 -32.28 4.60
N GLN A 241 11.98 -33.57 4.40
CA GLN A 241 12.82 -34.01 3.28
C GLN A 241 11.97 -34.88 2.36
N GLY A 242 11.90 -34.54 1.06
CA GLY A 242 11.09 -35.22 0.03
C GLY A 242 9.83 -34.42 -0.32
N VAL A 243 9.38 -34.27 -1.56
CA VAL A 243 9.63 -34.99 -2.82
C VAL A 243 9.52 -33.99 -3.97
N GLY A 244 10.34 -34.17 -5.01
CA GLY A 244 10.39 -33.29 -6.18
C GLY A 244 9.05 -33.19 -6.91
N CYS A 245 8.52 -31.97 -7.00
CA CYS A 245 7.58 -31.64 -8.06
C CYS A 245 8.41 -31.35 -9.32
N PRO A 246 8.06 -31.86 -10.52
CA PRO A 246 8.74 -31.49 -11.76
C PRO A 246 8.64 -29.97 -11.95
N HIS A 247 9.79 -29.34 -12.19
CA HIS A 247 9.93 -27.90 -12.09
C HIS A 247 9.56 -27.26 -13.43
N THR A 248 8.38 -26.65 -13.54
CA THR A 248 8.07 -25.78 -14.68
C THR A 248 8.80 -24.44 -14.52
N GLY A 249 9.38 -23.94 -15.62
CA GLY A 249 10.27 -22.77 -15.64
C GLY A 249 9.58 -21.42 -15.43
N THR A 250 8.32 -21.42 -14.97
CA THR A 250 7.42 -20.26 -14.89
C THR A 250 7.87 -19.23 -13.85
N LEU A 251 7.43 -17.98 -14.02
CA LEU A 251 7.72 -16.87 -13.11
C LEU A 251 7.17 -17.16 -11.70
N ALA A 252 5.98 -17.75 -11.58
CA ALA A 252 5.38 -18.15 -10.30
C ALA A 252 6.22 -19.21 -9.59
N SER A 253 6.72 -20.22 -10.32
CA SER A 253 7.63 -21.25 -9.79
C SER A 253 8.98 -20.65 -9.37
N ARG A 254 9.51 -19.66 -10.10
CA ARG A 254 10.72 -18.89 -9.69
C ARG A 254 10.45 -18.02 -8.45
N LEU A 255 9.30 -17.36 -8.36
CA LEU A 255 8.91 -16.55 -7.20
C LEU A 255 8.67 -17.42 -5.94
N GLY A 256 8.07 -18.61 -6.10
CA GLY A 256 7.92 -19.61 -5.04
C GLY A 256 9.26 -20.19 -4.58
N ARG A 257 10.23 -20.37 -5.49
CA ARG A 257 11.63 -20.71 -5.13
C ARG A 257 12.32 -19.60 -4.34
N LEU A 258 12.01 -18.34 -4.63
CA LEU A 258 12.51 -17.17 -3.89
C LEU A 258 11.83 -16.99 -2.52
N ARG A 259 10.62 -17.54 -2.33
CA ARG A 259 9.82 -17.48 -1.09
C ARG A 259 9.35 -18.85 -0.60
N PRO A 260 10.11 -19.55 0.26
CA PRO A 260 9.57 -20.60 1.13
C PRO A 260 8.76 -19.94 2.25
N SER A 261 7.58 -19.40 1.91
CA SER A 261 6.60 -19.00 2.90
C SER A 261 5.65 -20.17 3.16
N ASP A 262 5.26 -20.33 4.42
CA ASP A 262 4.10 -21.13 4.76
C ASP A 262 2.86 -20.34 4.36
N GLU A 263 2.45 -20.42 3.10
CA GLU A 263 1.32 -19.63 2.62
C GLU A 263 0.02 -20.03 3.32
N GLU A 264 -0.16 -21.32 3.60
CA GLU A 264 -1.31 -21.81 4.35
C GLU A 264 -1.34 -21.22 5.76
N GLY A 265 -0.24 -21.32 6.53
CA GLY A 265 -0.14 -20.71 7.85
C GLY A 265 -0.34 -19.19 7.79
N SER A 266 0.21 -18.52 6.78
CA SER A 266 -0.03 -17.09 6.58
C SER A 266 -1.49 -16.78 6.31
N GLN A 267 -2.18 -17.56 5.47
CA GLN A 267 -3.58 -17.34 5.10
C GLN A 267 -4.53 -17.58 6.27
N LEU A 268 -4.31 -18.62 7.06
CA LEU A 268 -5.07 -18.93 8.28
C LEU A 268 -5.04 -17.74 9.25
N LEU A 269 -3.83 -17.25 9.56
CA LEU A 269 -3.67 -16.12 10.49
C LEU A 269 -4.16 -14.81 9.87
N ARG A 270 -4.08 -14.64 8.55
CA ARG A 270 -4.56 -13.43 7.85
C ARG A 270 -6.08 -13.33 7.93
N THR A 271 -6.75 -14.48 7.78
CA THR A 271 -8.19 -14.61 7.95
C THR A 271 -8.59 -14.27 9.39
N LEU A 272 -7.91 -14.82 10.39
CA LEU A 272 -8.17 -14.51 11.79
C LEU A 272 -7.95 -13.02 12.11
N HIS A 273 -6.82 -12.44 11.68
CA HIS A 273 -6.54 -11.01 11.83
C HIS A 273 -7.59 -10.12 11.18
N ARG A 274 -8.07 -10.48 9.98
CA ARG A 274 -9.13 -9.76 9.27
C ARG A 274 -10.46 -9.88 10.01
N GLY A 275 -10.81 -11.08 10.48
CA GLY A 275 -12.04 -11.33 11.24
C GLY A 275 -12.10 -10.57 12.56
N LEU A 276 -10.96 -10.44 13.26
CA LEU A 276 -10.88 -9.66 14.49
C LEU A 276 -11.12 -8.15 14.29
N GLY A 277 -11.02 -7.63 13.07
CA GLY A 277 -11.40 -6.25 12.75
C GLY A 277 -10.72 -5.20 13.64
N ASP A 278 -11.51 -4.45 14.40
CA ASP A 278 -11.09 -3.38 15.30
C ASP A 278 -10.75 -3.83 16.72
N ARG A 279 -10.76 -5.15 17.01
CA ARG A 279 -10.23 -5.77 18.25
C ARG A 279 -8.70 -5.71 18.27
N LEU A 280 -8.15 -4.49 18.28
CA LEU A 280 -6.74 -4.21 18.11
C LEU A 280 -5.85 -4.83 19.19
N ASP A 281 -6.36 -4.96 20.42
CA ASP A 281 -5.61 -5.53 21.53
C ASP A 281 -5.34 -7.02 21.30
N GLU A 282 -6.35 -7.77 20.85
CA GLU A 282 -6.22 -9.18 20.47
C GLU A 282 -5.36 -9.37 19.23
N ARG A 283 -5.53 -8.53 18.20
CA ARG A 283 -4.66 -8.57 17.01
C ARG A 283 -3.21 -8.28 17.39
N THR A 284 -2.97 -7.32 18.27
CA THR A 284 -1.62 -6.99 18.74
C THR A 284 -1.02 -8.14 19.53
N ALA A 285 -1.77 -8.71 20.49
CA ALA A 285 -1.31 -9.85 21.28
C ALA A 285 -1.06 -11.10 20.42
N LEU A 286 -1.91 -11.37 19.43
CA LEU A 286 -1.74 -12.45 18.47
C LEU A 286 -0.46 -12.26 17.62
N LEU A 287 -0.18 -11.05 17.12
CA LEU A 287 1.09 -10.77 16.42
C LEU A 287 2.31 -10.97 17.32
N GLN A 288 2.26 -10.50 18.56
CA GLN A 288 3.35 -10.66 19.52
C GLN A 288 3.61 -12.14 19.84
N GLY A 289 2.56 -12.94 20.00
CA GLY A 289 2.67 -14.40 20.17
C GLY A 289 3.28 -15.11 18.96
N GLN A 290 2.99 -14.62 17.73
CA GLN A 290 3.60 -15.16 16.51
C GLN A 290 5.07 -14.74 16.33
N LEU A 291 5.42 -13.48 16.65
CA LEU A 291 6.80 -12.97 16.61
C LEU A 291 7.75 -13.71 17.58
N THR A 292 7.18 -14.39 18.59
CA THR A 292 7.92 -15.24 19.53
C THR A 292 7.86 -16.73 19.16
N SER A 293 7.35 -17.09 17.98
CA SER A 293 7.32 -18.48 17.51
C SER A 293 8.74 -19.05 17.35
N PRO A 294 8.99 -20.33 17.71
CA PRO A 294 10.26 -20.99 17.41
C PRO A 294 10.53 -21.09 15.90
N ALA A 295 9.49 -21.14 15.07
CA ALA A 295 9.63 -21.26 13.62
C ALA A 295 9.88 -19.89 12.96
N ALA A 296 11.02 -19.72 12.28
CA ALA A 296 11.40 -18.48 11.60
C ALA A 296 10.38 -18.05 10.52
N VAL A 297 9.73 -19.02 9.87
CA VAL A 297 8.69 -18.75 8.85
C VAL A 297 7.47 -18.06 9.47
N ASP A 298 7.05 -18.47 10.67
CA ASP A 298 5.91 -17.84 11.37
C ASP A 298 6.26 -16.44 11.83
N ARG A 299 7.47 -16.24 12.36
CA ARG A 299 7.98 -14.91 12.72
C ARG A 299 8.02 -13.99 11.50
N CYS A 300 8.48 -14.50 10.35
CA CYS A 300 8.52 -13.74 9.09
C CYS A 300 7.12 -13.35 8.62
N ASN A 301 6.15 -14.28 8.65
CA ASN A 301 4.76 -13.99 8.35
C ASN A 301 4.19 -12.90 9.29
N ALA A 302 4.50 -12.99 10.59
CA ALA A 302 4.06 -12.00 11.57
C ALA A 302 4.67 -10.60 11.34
N VAL A 303 5.94 -10.51 10.92
CA VAL A 303 6.56 -9.22 10.53
C VAL A 303 5.77 -8.56 9.39
N TRP A 304 5.45 -9.30 8.33
CA TRP A 304 4.67 -8.77 7.20
C TRP A 304 3.24 -8.41 7.59
N MET A 305 2.60 -9.21 8.45
CA MET A 305 1.26 -8.90 8.96
C MET A 305 1.24 -7.66 9.86
N ALA A 306 2.27 -7.48 10.68
CA ALA A 306 2.43 -6.28 11.50
C ALA A 306 2.52 -5.02 10.64
N ALA A 307 3.20 -5.09 9.49
CA ALA A 307 3.24 -3.98 8.53
C ALA A 307 1.83 -3.54 8.09
N GLY A 308 0.95 -4.48 7.72
CA GLY A 308 -0.45 -4.16 7.39
C GLY A 308 -1.18 -3.46 8.54
N LEU A 309 -1.00 -3.95 9.77
CA LEU A 309 -1.61 -3.36 10.95
C LEU A 309 -1.10 -1.94 11.23
N PHE A 310 0.20 -1.69 11.11
CA PHE A 310 0.80 -0.37 11.31
C PHE A 310 0.35 0.67 10.27
N ARG A 311 0.14 0.22 9.02
CA ARG A 311 -0.31 1.07 7.91
C ARG A 311 -1.75 1.53 8.06
N GLU A 312 -2.60 0.69 8.65
CA GLU A 312 -4.03 0.98 8.75
C GLU A 312 -4.44 1.60 10.09
N TRP A 313 -3.81 1.19 11.19
CA TRP A 313 -4.33 1.44 12.53
C TRP A 313 -3.32 2.15 13.42
N ARG A 314 -3.79 3.19 14.11
CA ARG A 314 -3.07 3.88 15.19
C ARG A 314 -3.12 3.06 16.48
N GLY A 315 -2.18 3.32 17.38
CA GLY A 315 -2.09 2.67 18.69
C GLY A 315 -0.64 2.49 19.15
N ASP A 316 -0.45 2.14 20.42
CA ASP A 316 0.88 1.85 20.96
C ASP A 316 1.47 0.59 20.30
N ARG A 317 2.60 0.76 19.62
CA ARG A 317 3.32 -0.32 18.91
C ARG A 317 4.63 -0.68 19.56
N THR A 318 4.95 -0.12 20.73
CA THR A 318 6.29 -0.19 21.34
C THR A 318 6.78 -1.62 21.50
N VAL A 319 5.96 -2.49 22.09
CA VAL A 319 6.32 -3.90 22.32
C VAL A 319 6.47 -4.65 20.99
N THR A 320 5.55 -4.47 20.05
CA THR A 320 5.57 -5.16 18.75
C THR A 320 6.79 -4.72 17.93
N VAL A 321 7.13 -3.43 17.91
CA VAL A 321 8.31 -2.91 17.22
C VAL A 321 9.59 -3.47 17.83
N ARG A 322 9.70 -3.54 19.16
CA ARG A 322 10.84 -4.17 19.85
C ARG A 322 10.98 -5.64 19.48
N LEU A 323 9.88 -6.39 19.41
CA LEU A 323 9.91 -7.79 18.99
C LEU A 323 10.33 -7.95 17.52
N ILE A 324 9.99 -7.02 16.63
CA ILE A 324 10.49 -6.98 15.25
C ILE A 324 11.99 -6.65 15.23
N GLY A 325 12.45 -5.71 16.06
CA GLY A 325 13.86 -5.38 16.26
C GLY A 325 14.70 -6.60 16.65
N ALA A 326 14.21 -7.40 17.60
CA ALA A 326 14.88 -8.62 18.03
C ALA A 326 15.08 -9.65 16.88
N GLN A 327 14.33 -9.56 15.79
CA GLN A 327 14.50 -10.43 14.62
C GLN A 327 15.71 -10.05 13.76
N LEU A 328 16.33 -8.88 13.98
CA LEU A 328 17.47 -8.41 13.20
C LEU A 328 18.73 -9.25 13.42
N VAL A 329 18.84 -9.91 14.58
CA VAL A 329 19.96 -10.80 14.95
C VAL A 329 19.75 -12.22 14.41
N ALA A 330 18.57 -12.56 13.89
CA ALA A 330 18.28 -13.89 13.35
C ALA A 330 19.29 -14.28 12.26
N GLU A 331 19.71 -15.55 12.20
CA GLU A 331 20.65 -16.02 11.17
C GLU A 331 20.01 -16.01 9.78
N GLU A 332 18.68 -16.18 9.71
CA GLU A 332 17.95 -16.24 8.45
C GLU A 332 17.81 -14.85 7.79
N ASP A 333 18.57 -14.63 6.70
CA ASP A 333 18.59 -13.38 5.93
C ASP A 333 17.20 -12.86 5.58
N ARG A 334 16.26 -13.75 5.22
CA ARG A 334 14.89 -13.37 4.85
C ARG A 334 14.11 -12.71 5.98
N LEU A 335 14.23 -13.24 7.20
CA LEU A 335 13.52 -12.70 8.36
C LEU A 335 14.11 -11.34 8.74
N ARG A 336 15.43 -11.22 8.69
CA ARG A 336 16.14 -9.96 8.89
C ARG A 336 15.72 -8.91 7.87
N ASP A 337 15.73 -9.24 6.58
CA ASP A 337 15.36 -8.33 5.50
C ASP A 337 13.90 -7.86 5.62
N ALA A 338 12.98 -8.78 6.00
CA ALA A 338 11.60 -8.42 6.29
C ALA A 338 11.52 -7.43 7.46
N ALA A 339 12.22 -7.69 8.57
CA ALA A 339 12.22 -6.82 9.73
C ALA A 339 12.79 -5.43 9.40
N VAL A 340 13.92 -5.37 8.70
CA VAL A 340 14.52 -4.12 8.22
C VAL A 340 13.56 -3.34 7.33
N SER A 341 12.89 -4.02 6.38
CA SER A 341 11.93 -3.39 5.47
C SER A 341 10.77 -2.76 6.25
N VAL A 342 10.19 -3.48 7.21
CA VAL A 342 9.06 -2.99 8.00
C VAL A 342 9.48 -1.84 8.91
N LEU A 343 10.60 -1.96 9.62
CA LEU A 343 11.13 -0.89 10.48
C LEU A 343 11.47 0.37 9.68
N GLY A 344 12.03 0.22 8.48
CA GLY A 344 12.38 1.34 7.60
C GLY A 344 11.18 2.16 7.10
N ASP A 345 9.98 1.58 7.08
CA ASP A 345 8.72 2.23 6.71
C ASP A 345 8.02 2.90 7.91
N LEU A 346 8.46 2.64 9.14
CA LEU A 346 7.88 3.19 10.37
C LEU A 346 8.45 4.54 10.79
N PHE A 347 9.61 4.94 10.25
CA PHE A 347 10.31 6.18 10.63
C PHE A 347 10.47 6.30 12.15
N GLY A 348 10.06 7.41 12.77
CA GLY A 348 10.18 7.63 14.21
C GLY A 348 9.49 6.56 15.07
N LEU A 349 8.46 5.87 14.56
CA LEU A 349 7.82 4.77 15.28
C LEU A 349 8.72 3.53 15.41
N ALA A 350 9.83 3.45 14.67
CA ALA A 350 10.82 2.39 14.80
C ALA A 350 11.80 2.61 15.97
N ALA A 351 11.74 3.74 16.68
CA ALA A 351 12.65 4.03 17.80
C ALA A 351 12.78 2.90 18.85
N PRO A 352 11.74 2.14 19.20
CA PRO A 352 11.87 0.99 20.12
C PRO A 352 12.78 -0.16 19.64
N ALA A 353 13.16 -0.18 18.35
CA ALA A 353 14.08 -1.15 17.75
C ALA A 353 15.45 -0.52 17.38
N ALA A 354 15.73 0.71 17.84
CA ALA A 354 16.92 1.44 17.44
C ALA A 354 18.22 0.78 17.91
N ASP A 355 18.22 0.14 19.08
CA ASP A 355 19.39 -0.59 19.58
C ASP A 355 19.74 -1.80 18.72
N ASP A 356 18.74 -2.59 18.32
CA ASP A 356 18.93 -3.73 17.42
C ASP A 356 19.40 -3.28 16.02
N LEU A 357 18.83 -2.18 15.51
CA LEU A 357 19.25 -1.57 14.24
C LEU A 357 20.71 -1.06 14.31
N ALA A 358 21.08 -0.39 15.40
CA ALA A 358 22.44 0.10 15.61
C ALA A 358 23.46 -1.05 15.72
N ALA A 359 23.09 -2.12 16.42
CA ALA A 359 23.91 -3.34 16.51
C ALA A 359 24.09 -4.00 15.13
N LEU A 360 23.04 -4.08 14.31
CA LEU A 360 23.12 -4.61 12.95
C LEU A 360 24.00 -3.73 12.05
N VAL A 361 23.81 -2.40 12.09
CA VAL A 361 24.63 -1.46 11.32
C VAL A 361 26.10 -1.56 11.72
N THR A 362 26.40 -1.74 13.00
CA THR A 362 27.79 -1.86 13.49
C THR A 362 28.44 -3.18 13.09
N SER A 363 27.69 -4.29 13.19
CA SER A 363 28.21 -5.64 12.94
C SER A 363 28.29 -6.01 11.45
N ARG A 364 27.51 -5.33 10.58
CA ARG A 364 27.40 -5.63 9.14
C ARG A 364 27.67 -4.42 8.23
N PRO A 365 28.92 -3.94 8.12
CA PRO A 365 29.29 -2.88 7.17
C PRO A 365 28.99 -3.18 5.71
N ASP A 366 28.93 -4.47 5.34
CA ASP A 366 28.54 -4.95 4.02
C ASP A 366 27.10 -4.53 3.65
N LEU A 367 26.25 -4.24 4.64
CA LEU A 367 24.86 -3.83 4.46
C LEU A 367 24.65 -2.31 4.47
N TRP A 368 25.70 -1.48 4.52
CA TRP A 368 25.55 -0.02 4.53
C TRP A 368 25.07 0.55 3.19
N THR A 369 25.43 -0.11 2.09
CA THR A 369 25.03 0.28 0.73
C THR A 369 24.55 -0.93 -0.05
N ARG A 370 23.74 -0.72 -1.07
CA ARG A 370 23.28 -1.77 -1.98
C ARG A 370 23.29 -1.29 -3.43
N HIS A 371 23.50 -2.21 -4.35
CA HIS A 371 23.36 -1.94 -5.78
C HIS A 371 21.91 -2.11 -6.21
N ARG A 372 21.38 -1.13 -6.96
CA ARG A 372 20.08 -1.23 -7.62
C ARG A 372 20.26 -1.82 -9.02
N GLU A 373 19.20 -2.42 -9.56
CA GLU A 373 19.12 -2.72 -11.00
C GLU A 373 19.42 -1.43 -11.78
N ARG A 374 20.36 -1.48 -12.73
CA ARG A 374 20.99 -0.35 -13.47
C ARG A 374 22.24 0.30 -12.84
N GLY A 375 22.86 -0.29 -11.81
CA GLY A 375 24.18 0.11 -11.32
C GLY A 375 24.21 1.31 -10.37
N VAL A 376 23.06 1.94 -10.10
CA VAL A 376 22.94 3.05 -9.13
C VAL A 376 23.08 2.52 -7.70
N ARG A 377 23.92 3.15 -6.88
CA ARG A 377 24.05 2.83 -5.45
C ARG A 377 22.90 3.45 -4.65
N ALA A 378 22.32 2.67 -3.77
CA ALA A 378 21.30 3.09 -2.81
C ALA A 378 21.77 2.82 -1.38
N LEU A 379 21.22 3.56 -0.43
CA LEU A 379 21.46 3.31 0.98
C LEU A 379 20.93 1.91 1.36
N GLY A 380 21.73 1.17 2.11
CA GLY A 380 21.34 -0.13 2.62
C GLY A 380 20.19 -0.04 3.61
N GLY A 381 19.36 -1.08 3.66
CA GLY A 381 18.15 -1.12 4.47
C GLY A 381 18.37 -0.81 5.96
N PRO A 382 19.34 -1.44 6.65
CA PRO A 382 19.56 -1.23 8.08
C PRO A 382 19.92 0.22 8.43
N LEU A 383 20.89 0.79 7.71
CA LEU A 383 21.33 2.18 7.91
C LEU A 383 20.21 3.17 7.60
N LYS A 384 19.44 2.89 6.54
CA LYS A 384 18.24 3.68 6.19
C LYS A 384 17.19 3.66 7.30
N ALA A 385 16.91 2.49 7.88
CA ALA A 385 15.93 2.36 8.95
C ALA A 385 16.37 3.07 10.23
N LEU A 386 17.64 2.91 10.65
CA LEU A 386 18.21 3.59 11.81
C LEU A 386 18.18 5.13 11.67
N ALA A 387 18.54 5.64 10.50
CA ALA A 387 18.54 7.07 10.27
C ALA A 387 17.11 7.65 10.16
N ARG A 388 16.17 6.90 9.56
CA ARG A 388 14.74 7.28 9.52
C ARG A 388 14.07 7.26 10.89
N SER A 389 14.55 6.46 11.83
CA SER A 389 14.07 6.47 13.21
C SER A 389 14.56 7.69 14.01
N GLY A 390 15.45 8.50 13.43
CA GLY A 390 16.03 9.68 14.07
C GLY A 390 17.19 9.37 15.01
N ASP A 391 17.76 8.15 14.96
CA ASP A 391 18.83 7.76 15.87
C ASP A 391 20.19 8.33 15.43
N SER A 392 20.82 9.10 16.31
CA SER A 392 22.07 9.82 16.03
C SER A 392 23.27 8.90 15.81
N ARG A 393 23.21 7.62 16.21
CA ARG A 393 24.28 6.63 15.94
C ARG A 393 24.45 6.33 14.45
N ALA A 394 23.47 6.71 13.61
CA ALA A 394 23.63 6.64 12.16
C ALA A 394 24.61 7.70 11.61
N VAL A 395 24.80 8.83 12.31
CA VAL A 395 25.54 10.00 11.79
C VAL A 395 27.00 9.66 11.43
N PRO A 396 27.80 8.98 12.29
CA PRO A 396 29.19 8.65 11.94
C PRO A 396 29.29 7.71 10.73
N VAL A 397 28.34 6.77 10.59
CA VAL A 397 28.31 5.82 9.48
C VAL A 397 27.93 6.53 8.17
N LEU A 398 26.91 7.40 8.23
CA LEU A 398 26.52 8.23 7.08
C LEU A 398 27.64 9.17 6.64
N ALA A 399 28.44 9.72 7.57
CA ALA A 399 29.61 10.52 7.22
C ALA A 399 30.64 9.72 6.42
N GLN A 400 30.91 8.47 6.81
CA GLN A 400 31.82 7.58 6.07
C GLN A 400 31.28 7.24 4.68
N VAL A 401 30.00 6.89 4.59
CA VAL A 401 29.34 6.58 3.31
C VAL A 401 29.36 7.80 2.38
N LEU A 402 29.11 9.00 2.90
CA LEU A 402 29.10 10.25 2.13
C LEU A 402 30.52 10.66 1.65
N ALA A 403 31.54 10.32 2.43
CA ALA A 403 32.95 10.53 2.08
C ALA A 403 33.48 9.55 1.03
N GLY A 404 32.86 8.38 0.85
CA GLY A 404 33.26 7.38 -0.15
C GLY A 404 33.06 7.86 -1.60
N PRO A 405 33.79 7.31 -2.59
CA PRO A 405 33.78 7.83 -3.97
C PRO A 405 32.40 7.78 -4.65
N GLU A 406 31.57 6.80 -4.33
CA GLU A 406 30.23 6.60 -4.88
C GLU A 406 29.18 6.69 -3.77
N ALA A 407 28.82 7.91 -3.37
CA ALA A 407 27.79 8.14 -2.35
C ALA A 407 26.39 7.78 -2.91
N PRO A 408 25.52 7.08 -2.15
CA PRO A 408 24.16 6.79 -2.59
C PRO A 408 23.33 8.06 -2.81
N ASP A 409 22.61 8.12 -3.94
CA ASP A 409 21.81 9.29 -4.30
C ASP A 409 20.67 9.54 -3.30
N ASP A 410 20.06 8.49 -2.75
CA ASP A 410 18.88 8.59 -1.87
C ASP A 410 19.19 8.98 -0.41
N LEU A 411 20.47 9.11 -0.04
CA LEU A 411 20.90 9.39 1.33
C LEU A 411 20.37 10.73 1.87
N GLY A 412 20.26 11.76 1.03
CA GLY A 412 19.79 13.07 1.48
C GLY A 412 18.34 13.07 1.99
N HIS A 413 17.47 12.23 1.41
CA HIS A 413 16.11 12.04 1.91
C HIS A 413 16.06 11.37 3.28
N VAL A 414 17.09 10.61 3.64
CA VAL A 414 17.17 9.90 4.90
C VAL A 414 17.73 10.81 5.99
N ILE A 415 18.76 11.60 5.68
CA ILE A 415 19.42 12.52 6.62
C ILE A 415 18.43 13.53 7.23
N ALA A 416 17.46 13.99 6.44
CA ALA A 416 16.44 14.94 6.90
C ALA A 416 15.65 14.46 8.14
N HIS A 417 15.67 13.17 8.46
CA HIS A 417 14.96 12.59 9.61
C HIS A 417 15.79 12.56 10.91
N LEU A 418 17.10 12.84 10.85
CA LEU A 418 17.98 12.88 12.01
C LEU A 418 17.90 14.21 12.78
N GLY A 419 17.21 15.21 12.22
CA GLY A 419 17.07 16.53 12.82
C GLY A 419 18.45 17.19 13.07
N PRO A 420 18.60 17.96 14.17
CA PRO A 420 19.83 18.68 14.48
C PRO A 420 21.08 17.79 14.62
N ALA A 421 20.91 16.50 14.96
CA ALA A 421 22.03 15.58 15.12
C ALA A 421 22.83 15.36 13.82
N ALA A 422 22.22 15.63 12.66
CA ALA A 422 22.89 15.53 11.35
C ALA A 422 23.70 16.77 10.95
N ALA A 423 23.75 17.83 11.77
CA ALA A 423 24.55 19.03 11.48
C ALA A 423 26.02 18.76 11.08
N PRO A 424 26.74 17.78 11.67
CA PRO A 424 28.11 17.45 11.24
C PRO A 424 28.24 16.95 9.79
N LEU A 425 27.14 16.53 9.15
CA LEU A 425 27.13 16.06 7.75
C LEU A 425 27.08 17.22 6.75
N ALA A 426 26.71 18.44 7.18
CA ALA A 426 26.49 19.57 6.30
C ALA A 426 27.68 19.92 5.38
N PRO A 427 28.95 19.97 5.84
CA PRO A 427 30.08 20.28 4.95
C PRO A 427 30.24 19.26 3.81
N ALA A 428 30.02 17.98 4.09
CA ALA A 428 30.11 16.93 3.07
C ALA A 428 28.93 16.98 2.09
N LEU A 429 27.72 17.33 2.56
CA LEU A 429 26.56 17.55 1.70
C LEU A 429 26.77 18.75 0.76
N ARG A 430 27.29 19.87 1.27
CA ARG A 430 27.65 21.04 0.46
C ARG A 430 28.65 20.68 -0.62
N ARG A 431 29.75 20.01 -0.24
CA ARG A 431 30.78 19.55 -1.20
C ARG A 431 30.15 18.72 -2.34
N ARG A 432 29.28 17.75 -2.01
CA ARG A 432 28.59 16.93 -3.02
C ARG A 432 27.66 17.73 -3.91
N LEU A 433 26.91 18.69 -3.36
CA LEU A 433 26.08 19.59 -4.15
C LEU A 433 26.94 20.45 -5.09
N GLY A 434 28.12 20.87 -4.64
CA GLY A 434 29.14 21.57 -5.42
C GLY A 434 29.78 20.74 -6.54
N GLU A 435 29.87 19.43 -6.37
CA GLU A 435 30.44 18.47 -7.34
C GLU A 435 29.45 18.06 -8.46
N ILE A 436 28.16 18.41 -8.35
CA ILE A 436 27.17 18.07 -9.39
C ILE A 436 27.59 18.69 -10.73
N ALA A 437 27.86 17.80 -11.70
CA ALA A 437 28.21 18.10 -13.08
C ALA A 437 26.96 18.38 -13.94
N PRO A 438 27.09 19.10 -15.07
CA PRO A 438 25.98 19.45 -15.97
C PRO A 438 25.53 18.27 -16.86
N ASP A 439 25.49 17.06 -16.32
CA ASP A 439 24.97 15.88 -17.02
C ASP A 439 23.44 15.79 -16.82
N PRO A 440 22.62 15.86 -17.88
CA PRO A 440 21.17 15.70 -17.75
C PRO A 440 20.76 14.38 -17.08
N ALA A 441 21.57 13.32 -17.21
CA ALA A 441 21.34 12.04 -16.57
C ALA A 441 21.82 12.07 -15.12
N GLY A 442 20.91 12.06 -14.14
CA GLY A 442 21.27 11.91 -12.73
C GLY A 442 21.39 13.21 -11.92
N VAL A 443 21.24 14.41 -12.52
CA VAL A 443 21.21 15.67 -11.74
C VAL A 443 20.02 15.69 -10.79
N PHE A 444 18.85 15.22 -11.22
CA PHE A 444 17.65 15.20 -10.38
C PHE A 444 17.80 14.24 -9.20
N GLU A 445 18.23 13.01 -9.48
CA GLU A 445 18.41 11.94 -8.50
C GLU A 445 19.40 12.35 -7.40
N ARG A 446 20.43 13.15 -7.74
CA ARG A 446 21.44 13.63 -6.79
C ARG A 446 21.07 14.94 -6.10
N ALA A 447 20.57 15.93 -6.84
CA ALA A 447 20.37 17.27 -6.31
C ALA A 447 19.20 17.33 -5.32
N VAL A 448 18.05 16.71 -5.63
CA VAL A 448 16.85 16.83 -4.78
C VAL A 448 17.08 16.26 -3.37
N PRO A 449 17.69 15.08 -3.18
CA PRO A 449 17.99 14.56 -1.84
C PRO A 449 18.96 15.47 -1.08
N LEU A 450 20.05 15.94 -1.71
CA LEU A 450 21.04 16.81 -1.07
C LEU A 450 20.42 18.16 -0.64
N LEU A 451 19.65 18.79 -1.54
CA LEU A 451 18.91 20.01 -1.22
C LEU A 451 17.92 19.78 -0.08
N SER A 452 17.21 18.65 -0.08
CA SER A 452 16.27 18.29 1.00
C SER A 452 16.98 18.19 2.35
N ALA A 453 18.15 17.55 2.39
CA ALA A 453 18.95 17.42 3.61
C ALA A 453 19.44 18.78 4.12
N LEU A 454 20.07 19.59 3.26
CA LEU A 454 20.58 20.91 3.61
C LEU A 454 19.46 21.87 4.06
N THR A 455 18.29 21.79 3.40
CA THR A 455 17.09 22.56 3.79
C THR A 455 16.60 22.14 5.18
N ALA A 456 16.54 20.83 5.46
CA ALA A 456 16.12 20.33 6.77
C ALA A 456 17.09 20.72 7.90
N LEU A 457 18.38 20.85 7.59
CA LEU A 457 19.41 21.31 8.52
C LEU A 457 19.45 22.83 8.70
N GLY A 458 18.81 23.59 7.80
CA GLY A 458 18.91 25.06 7.80
C GLY A 458 20.32 25.57 7.52
N ASP A 459 21.12 24.83 6.74
CA ASP A 459 22.54 25.13 6.50
C ASP A 459 22.73 26.31 5.54
N THR A 460 22.81 27.53 6.09
CA THR A 460 22.91 28.79 5.33
C THR A 460 24.19 28.91 4.50
N GLU A 461 25.23 28.17 4.87
CA GLU A 461 26.49 28.10 4.13
C GLU A 461 26.34 27.44 2.75
N ALA A 462 25.24 26.75 2.48
CA ALA A 462 24.98 26.09 1.20
C ALA A 462 24.48 27.03 0.08
N VAL A 463 24.23 28.31 0.40
CA VAL A 463 23.71 29.29 -0.57
C VAL A 463 24.54 29.35 -1.86
N PRO A 464 25.89 29.41 -1.84
CA PRO A 464 26.69 29.43 -3.06
C PRO A 464 26.47 28.22 -3.97
N GLU A 465 26.38 27.02 -3.40
CA GLU A 465 26.16 25.77 -4.14
C GLU A 465 24.74 25.71 -4.73
N VAL A 466 23.72 26.18 -4.00
CA VAL A 466 22.34 26.27 -4.50
C VAL A 466 22.26 27.24 -5.68
N LEU A 467 22.89 28.42 -5.57
CA LEU A 467 22.94 29.41 -6.64
C LEU A 467 23.70 28.90 -7.86
N ARG A 468 24.81 28.17 -7.67
CA ARG A 468 25.56 27.50 -8.74
C ARG A 468 24.68 26.50 -9.49
N LEU A 469 23.93 25.67 -8.75
CA LEU A 469 23.02 24.69 -9.32
C LEU A 469 21.91 25.34 -10.16
N LEU A 470 21.29 26.42 -9.67
CA LEU A 470 20.28 27.16 -10.43
C LEU A 470 20.84 27.73 -11.75
N ARG A 471 22.06 28.28 -11.74
CA ARG A 471 22.74 28.76 -12.96
C ARG A 471 23.00 27.61 -13.95
N LEU A 472 23.43 26.46 -13.45
CA LEU A 472 23.66 25.26 -14.25
C LEU A 472 22.37 24.78 -14.93
N LEU A 473 21.25 24.76 -14.22
CA LEU A 473 19.95 24.34 -14.77
C LEU A 473 19.43 25.29 -15.88
N ARG A 474 19.77 26.58 -15.82
CA ARG A 474 19.38 27.54 -16.86
C ARG A 474 20.08 27.29 -18.20
N GLY A 475 21.29 26.72 -18.17
CA GLY A 475 22.05 26.37 -19.38
C GLY A 475 21.55 25.11 -20.09
N LEU A 476 20.61 24.36 -19.51
CA LEU A 476 20.09 23.12 -20.08
C LEU A 476 18.94 23.40 -21.07
N PRO A 477 19.01 22.86 -22.31
CA PRO A 477 18.12 23.23 -23.41
C PRO A 477 16.71 22.62 -23.34
N GLU A 478 16.48 21.58 -22.54
CA GLU A 478 15.17 20.90 -22.47
C GLU A 478 14.47 21.05 -21.12
N ARG A 479 13.14 21.24 -21.20
CA ARG A 479 12.22 21.22 -20.07
C ARG A 479 11.86 19.79 -19.74
N SER A 480 12.14 19.37 -18.51
CA SER A 480 11.72 18.08 -17.97
C SER A 480 11.07 18.27 -16.61
N ARG A 481 10.08 17.43 -16.26
CA ARG A 481 9.49 17.40 -14.90
C ARG A 481 10.57 17.24 -13.82
N MET A 482 11.68 16.60 -14.15
CA MET A 482 12.83 16.43 -13.28
C MET A 482 13.51 17.78 -12.97
N ARG A 483 13.64 18.66 -13.96
CA ARG A 483 14.18 20.03 -13.77
C ARG A 483 13.29 20.85 -12.84
N ASP A 484 11.97 20.80 -13.04
CA ASP A 484 11.01 21.54 -12.22
C ASP A 484 11.17 21.18 -10.73
N ALA A 485 11.30 19.89 -10.43
CA ALA A 485 11.47 19.42 -9.06
C ALA A 485 12.80 19.86 -8.41
N VAL A 486 13.90 19.96 -9.17
CA VAL A 486 15.17 20.49 -8.66
C VAL A 486 15.07 21.99 -8.38
N VAL A 487 14.49 22.76 -9.31
CA VAL A 487 14.32 24.22 -9.12
C VAL A 487 13.43 24.50 -7.92
N GLU A 488 12.31 23.79 -7.77
CA GLU A 488 11.44 23.94 -6.59
C GLU A 488 12.17 23.58 -5.28
N ALA A 489 13.01 22.54 -5.27
CA ALA A 489 13.80 22.18 -4.10
C ALA A 489 14.85 23.26 -3.77
N ALA A 490 15.48 23.84 -4.80
CA ALA A 490 16.43 24.94 -4.64
C ALA A 490 15.75 26.21 -4.12
N VAL A 491 14.58 26.58 -4.65
CA VAL A 491 13.82 27.74 -4.15
C VAL A 491 13.37 27.54 -2.71
N ARG A 492 12.93 26.34 -2.32
CA ARG A 492 12.64 26.01 -0.91
C ARG A 492 13.87 26.15 -0.01
N ALA A 493 15.04 25.70 -0.47
CA ALA A 493 16.29 25.87 0.27
C ALA A 493 16.62 27.37 0.46
N LEU A 494 16.51 28.16 -0.62
CA LEU A 494 16.72 29.61 -0.59
C LEU A 494 15.71 30.34 0.31
N GLU A 495 14.46 29.89 0.37
CA GLU A 495 13.44 30.42 1.30
C GLU A 495 13.87 30.24 2.77
N VAL A 496 14.39 29.05 3.12
CA VAL A 496 14.86 28.74 4.47
C VAL A 496 16.15 29.49 4.82
N PHE A 497 17.11 29.58 3.89
CA PHE A 497 18.40 30.23 4.13
C PHE A 497 18.34 31.76 4.04
N GLY A 498 17.41 32.28 3.24
CA GLY A 498 17.41 33.67 2.78
C GLY A 498 17.23 34.70 3.89
N THR A 499 16.64 34.32 5.04
CA THR A 499 16.54 35.22 6.20
C THR A 499 17.90 35.56 6.80
N ALA A 500 18.87 34.65 6.73
CA ALA A 500 20.23 34.85 7.23
C ALA A 500 21.17 35.46 6.17
N ALA A 501 20.90 35.26 4.88
CA ALA A 501 21.72 35.74 3.76
C ALA A 501 20.90 36.46 2.66
N PRO A 502 20.10 37.49 2.99
CA PRO A 502 19.16 38.09 2.04
C PRO A 502 19.86 38.68 0.82
N SER A 503 20.98 39.38 1.00
CA SER A 503 21.72 40.02 -0.10
C SER A 503 22.19 39.05 -1.18
N GLN A 504 22.46 37.79 -0.84
CA GLN A 504 22.90 36.76 -1.79
C GLN A 504 21.74 36.09 -2.52
N VAL A 505 20.59 35.95 -1.84
CA VAL A 505 19.44 35.17 -2.33
C VAL A 505 18.46 36.02 -3.15
N LEU A 506 18.24 37.28 -2.77
CA LEU A 506 17.24 38.16 -3.39
C LEU A 506 17.44 38.34 -4.91
N PRO A 507 18.67 38.53 -5.45
CA PRO A 507 18.84 38.67 -6.90
C PRO A 507 18.38 37.44 -7.67
N ALA A 508 18.71 36.23 -7.19
CA ALA A 508 18.34 34.99 -7.85
C ALA A 508 16.83 34.74 -7.80
N LEU A 509 16.17 35.07 -6.68
CA LEU A 509 14.71 34.97 -6.57
C LEU A 509 14.01 35.95 -7.51
N ARG A 510 14.49 37.19 -7.65
CA ARG A 510 13.95 38.19 -8.57
C ARG A 510 14.10 37.77 -10.03
N GLU A 511 15.23 37.21 -10.42
CA GLU A 511 15.42 36.64 -11.76
C GLU A 511 14.44 35.50 -12.05
N LEU A 512 14.07 34.69 -11.04
CA LEU A 512 13.10 33.61 -11.21
C LEU A 512 11.65 34.09 -11.33
N LEU A 513 11.34 35.35 -10.96
CA LEU A 513 10.01 35.93 -11.18
C LEU A 513 9.66 36.08 -12.65
N GLU A 514 10.68 36.21 -13.51
CA GLU A 514 10.52 36.33 -14.97
C GLU A 514 10.48 34.96 -15.68
N THR A 515 10.32 33.87 -14.92
CA THR A 515 10.33 32.49 -15.44
C THR A 515 9.04 31.77 -15.10
N GLU A 516 8.90 30.53 -15.58
CA GLU A 516 7.78 29.66 -15.22
C GLU A 516 7.68 29.30 -13.73
N TYR A 517 8.72 29.61 -12.93
CA TYR A 517 8.80 29.37 -11.49
C TYR A 517 8.36 30.57 -10.64
N ALA A 518 7.81 31.62 -11.26
CA ALA A 518 7.46 32.88 -10.65
C ALA A 518 6.65 32.76 -9.35
N ALA A 519 5.64 31.89 -9.32
CA ALA A 519 4.79 31.71 -8.14
C ALA A 519 5.56 31.17 -6.92
N VAL A 520 6.45 30.20 -7.12
CA VAL A 520 7.26 29.60 -6.03
C VAL A 520 8.34 30.59 -5.59
N ALA A 521 8.97 31.28 -6.54
CA ALA A 521 9.97 32.31 -6.27
C ALA A 521 9.38 33.52 -5.53
N ALA A 522 8.19 33.99 -5.91
CA ALA A 522 7.48 35.06 -5.22
C ALA A 522 7.12 34.68 -3.77
N GLY A 523 6.72 33.42 -3.55
CA GLY A 523 6.50 32.89 -2.21
C GLY A 523 7.76 32.94 -1.33
N ALA A 524 8.91 32.54 -1.88
CA ALA A 524 10.20 32.62 -1.19
C ALA A 524 10.65 34.08 -0.97
N LEU A 525 10.45 34.95 -1.97
CA LEU A 525 10.80 36.37 -1.89
C LEU A 525 10.01 37.07 -0.79
N TRP A 526 8.71 36.77 -0.67
CA TRP A 526 7.89 37.26 0.45
C TRP A 526 8.45 36.83 1.81
N SER A 527 8.84 35.57 1.97
CA SER A 527 9.38 35.05 3.23
C SER A 527 10.67 35.76 3.66
N VAL A 528 11.50 36.19 2.70
CA VAL A 528 12.79 36.86 2.94
C VAL A 528 12.65 38.39 3.05
N GLU A 529 12.02 39.03 2.07
CA GLU A 529 11.97 40.50 1.93
C GLU A 529 10.81 41.14 2.68
N ARG A 530 9.70 40.41 2.88
CA ARG A 530 8.45 40.89 3.52
C ARG A 530 7.84 42.14 2.87
N ASP A 531 8.20 42.43 1.62
CA ASP A 531 7.61 43.47 0.77
C ASP A 531 6.47 42.89 -0.10
N PRO A 532 5.21 43.29 0.11
CA PRO A 532 4.09 42.82 -0.69
C PRO A 532 4.08 43.39 -2.12
N SER A 533 4.67 44.57 -2.34
CA SER A 533 4.61 45.26 -3.63
C SER A 533 5.37 44.51 -4.73
N ALA A 534 6.47 43.85 -4.35
CA ALA A 534 7.31 43.05 -5.24
C ALA A 534 6.66 41.74 -5.71
N VAL A 535 5.66 41.21 -4.99
CA VAL A 535 5.14 39.85 -5.21
C VAL A 535 3.65 39.80 -5.57
N LEU A 536 2.84 40.78 -5.14
CA LEU A 536 1.38 40.71 -5.27
C LEU A 536 0.92 40.72 -6.73
N ALA A 537 1.54 41.55 -7.57
CA ALA A 537 1.21 41.63 -9.01
C ALA A 537 1.55 40.31 -9.73
N VAL A 538 2.73 39.75 -9.45
CA VAL A 538 3.20 38.48 -10.01
C VAL A 538 2.27 37.34 -9.62
N LEU A 539 1.98 37.20 -8.32
CA LEU A 539 1.12 36.14 -7.81
C LEU A 539 -0.31 36.25 -8.37
N THR A 540 -0.86 37.46 -8.50
CA THR A 540 -2.19 37.67 -9.08
C THR A 540 -2.21 37.31 -10.57
N GLY A 541 -1.16 37.65 -11.32
CA GLY A 541 -1.02 37.26 -12.72
C GLY A 541 -0.94 35.74 -12.91
N GLU A 542 -0.21 35.05 -12.04
CA GLU A 542 -0.09 33.58 -12.06
C GLU A 542 -1.41 32.84 -11.76
N LEU A 543 -2.34 33.46 -11.04
CA LEU A 543 -3.70 32.92 -10.88
C LEU A 543 -4.46 32.90 -12.21
N ALA A 544 -4.19 33.82 -13.13
CA ALA A 544 -4.91 33.92 -14.41
C ALA A 544 -4.44 32.85 -15.44
N VAL A 545 -3.14 32.53 -15.47
CA VAL A 545 -2.49 31.77 -16.56
C VAL A 545 -2.83 30.26 -16.60
N GLY A 546 -3.28 29.64 -15.50
CA GLY A 546 -3.70 28.23 -15.49
C GLY A 546 -2.78 27.27 -14.73
N ARG A 547 -3.10 25.96 -14.78
CA ARG A 547 -2.35 24.89 -14.07
C ARG A 547 -0.92 24.73 -14.63
N PRO A 548 0.09 24.38 -13.81
CA PRO A 548 0.05 24.05 -12.36
C PRO A 548 0.33 25.24 -11.42
N ARG A 549 0.46 26.46 -11.95
CA ARG A 549 1.01 27.63 -11.24
C ARG A 549 0.03 28.25 -10.25
N ARG A 550 -1.28 28.12 -10.52
CA ARG A 550 -2.38 28.62 -9.67
C ARG A 550 -2.30 28.17 -8.21
N ARG A 551 -1.97 26.89 -7.96
CA ARG A 551 -1.89 26.37 -6.58
C ARG A 551 -0.79 27.04 -5.77
N ALA A 552 0.43 27.08 -6.31
CA ALA A 552 1.56 27.70 -5.65
C ALA A 552 1.31 29.20 -5.40
N ALA A 553 0.66 29.88 -6.36
CA ALA A 553 0.29 31.29 -6.20
C ALA A 553 -0.72 31.51 -5.07
N ALA A 554 -1.78 30.69 -4.99
CA ALA A 554 -2.75 30.76 -3.90
C ALA A 554 -2.11 30.48 -2.53
N GLU A 555 -1.25 29.46 -2.43
CA GLU A 555 -0.51 29.13 -1.21
C GLU A 555 0.40 30.27 -0.76
N ALA A 556 1.07 30.97 -1.69
CA ALA A 556 1.89 32.13 -1.40
C ALA A 556 1.03 33.33 -0.93
N LEU A 557 -0.05 33.65 -1.63
CA LEU A 557 -0.99 34.72 -1.24
C LEU A 557 -1.59 34.47 0.15
N ALA A 558 -1.87 33.22 0.51
CA ALA A 558 -2.33 32.88 1.86
C ALA A 558 -1.30 33.26 2.94
N ARG A 559 0.01 33.12 2.66
CA ARG A 559 1.09 33.52 3.57
C ARG A 559 1.27 35.03 3.70
N LEU A 560 0.82 35.82 2.71
CA LEU A 560 0.77 37.28 2.81
C LEU A 560 -0.34 37.76 3.75
N GLY A 561 -1.40 36.96 3.90
CA GLY A 561 -2.55 37.28 4.75
C GLY A 561 -3.29 38.53 4.26
N PRO A 562 -3.74 39.43 5.14
CA PRO A 562 -4.54 40.61 4.77
C PRO A 562 -3.91 41.52 3.71
N LYS A 563 -2.57 41.53 3.59
CA LYS A 563 -1.84 42.31 2.58
C LYS A 563 -2.14 41.88 1.14
N ALA A 564 -2.67 40.67 0.94
CA ALA A 564 -3.07 40.16 -0.37
C ALA A 564 -4.55 40.46 -0.73
N GLY A 565 -5.21 41.40 -0.04
CA GLY A 565 -6.61 41.75 -0.28
C GLY A 565 -6.96 42.04 -1.75
N GLY A 566 -6.05 42.64 -2.51
CA GLY A 566 -6.22 42.92 -3.94
C GLY A 566 -6.38 41.67 -4.82
N ALA A 567 -5.92 40.50 -4.37
CA ALA A 567 -6.02 39.24 -5.10
C ALA A 567 -7.29 38.42 -4.76
N LEU A 568 -8.09 38.85 -3.78
CA LEU A 568 -9.28 38.12 -3.31
C LEU A 568 -10.26 37.73 -4.44
N PRO A 569 -10.59 38.60 -5.42
CA PRO A 569 -11.49 38.23 -6.50
C PRO A 569 -10.97 37.04 -7.32
N GLU A 570 -9.68 37.03 -7.66
CA GLU A 570 -9.06 35.95 -8.44
C GLU A 570 -8.99 34.65 -7.63
N VAL A 571 -8.63 34.72 -6.34
CA VAL A 571 -8.59 33.55 -5.46
C VAL A 571 -9.99 32.94 -5.30
N ARG A 572 -11.04 33.75 -5.16
CA ARG A 572 -12.44 33.27 -5.06
C ARG A 572 -12.87 32.53 -6.34
N ARG A 573 -12.39 32.91 -7.52
CA ARG A 573 -12.66 32.19 -8.78
C ARG A 573 -12.03 30.81 -8.86
N MET A 574 -11.03 30.50 -8.03
CA MET A 574 -10.41 29.17 -7.97
C MET A 574 -11.16 28.18 -7.07
N VAL A 575 -12.00 28.66 -6.16
CA VAL A 575 -12.75 27.80 -5.22
C VAL A 575 -13.64 26.75 -5.91
N PRO A 576 -14.35 27.05 -7.03
CA PRO A 576 -15.12 26.03 -7.74
C PRO A 576 -14.27 25.07 -8.58
N ALA A 577 -12.93 25.04 -8.44
CA ALA A 577 -12.08 24.12 -9.17
C ALA A 577 -12.44 22.65 -8.86
N GLU A 578 -12.40 21.80 -9.89
CA GLU A 578 -12.66 20.36 -9.75
C GLU A 578 -11.61 19.66 -8.88
N ASP A 579 -10.33 20.07 -8.99
CA ASP A 579 -9.24 19.48 -8.21
C ASP A 579 -9.36 19.88 -6.73
N PRO A 580 -9.54 18.91 -5.81
CA PRO A 580 -9.64 19.19 -4.38
C PRO A 580 -8.44 19.95 -3.82
N ARG A 581 -7.23 19.75 -4.35
CA ARG A 581 -6.02 20.43 -3.85
C ARG A 581 -6.02 21.93 -4.16
N GLU A 582 -6.49 22.30 -5.34
CA GLU A 582 -6.63 23.71 -5.74
C GLU A 582 -7.74 24.40 -4.94
N ARG A 583 -8.89 23.73 -4.83
CA ARG A 583 -10.03 24.20 -4.05
C ARG A 583 -9.65 24.47 -2.59
N VAL A 584 -8.93 23.54 -1.95
CA VAL A 584 -8.43 23.71 -0.58
C VAL A 584 -7.43 24.87 -0.48
N SER A 585 -6.47 24.97 -1.40
CA SER A 585 -5.48 26.06 -1.38
C SER A 585 -6.14 27.44 -1.54
N ALA A 586 -7.14 27.54 -2.41
CA ALA A 586 -7.92 28.76 -2.62
C ALA A 586 -8.76 29.11 -1.37
N ALA A 587 -9.48 28.16 -0.78
CA ALA A 587 -10.27 28.40 0.43
C ALA A 587 -9.38 28.79 1.63
N CYS A 588 -8.23 28.14 1.80
CA CYS A 588 -7.23 28.53 2.81
C CYS A 588 -6.75 29.98 2.59
N ALA A 589 -6.47 30.35 1.33
CA ALA A 589 -6.06 31.69 0.99
C ALA A 589 -7.17 32.73 1.28
N VAL A 590 -8.42 32.48 0.88
CA VAL A 590 -9.54 33.39 1.19
C VAL A 590 -9.65 33.63 2.69
N TRP A 591 -9.66 32.56 3.50
CA TRP A 591 -9.79 32.70 4.95
C TRP A 591 -8.63 33.51 5.55
N ARG A 592 -7.39 33.24 5.15
CA ARG A 592 -6.22 33.96 5.67
C ARG A 592 -6.13 35.42 5.23
N ILE A 593 -6.71 35.77 4.07
CA ILE A 593 -6.67 37.12 3.53
C ILE A 593 -7.82 37.97 4.08
N SER A 594 -9.06 37.46 4.06
CA SER A 594 -10.25 38.25 4.42
C SER A 594 -10.85 37.92 5.79
N GLY A 595 -10.45 36.82 6.43
CA GLY A 595 -11.08 36.33 7.67
C GLY A 595 -12.48 35.72 7.45
N ASP A 596 -12.88 35.50 6.20
CA ASP A 596 -14.23 35.04 5.81
C ASP A 596 -14.41 33.53 6.06
N ALA A 597 -14.66 33.19 7.33
CA ALA A 597 -14.88 31.83 7.78
C ALA A 597 -16.17 31.23 7.20
N GLU A 598 -17.22 32.04 7.03
CA GLU A 598 -18.51 31.59 6.50
C GLU A 598 -18.38 31.06 5.07
N PHE A 599 -17.54 31.69 4.26
CA PHE A 599 -17.25 31.22 2.91
C PHE A 599 -16.27 30.03 2.88
N ALA A 600 -15.17 30.10 3.64
CA ALA A 600 -14.08 29.13 3.52
C ALA A 600 -14.34 27.81 4.28
N ALA A 601 -14.94 27.86 5.47
CA ALA A 601 -15.10 26.69 6.33
C ALA A 601 -15.94 25.56 5.70
N PRO A 602 -17.07 25.82 5.01
CA PRO A 602 -17.84 24.77 4.34
C PRO A 602 -17.03 24.05 3.25
N VAL A 603 -16.22 24.79 2.48
CA VAL A 603 -15.38 24.23 1.41
C VAL A 603 -14.30 23.32 1.97
N LEU A 604 -13.61 23.75 3.03
CA LEU A 604 -12.57 22.96 3.68
C LEU A 604 -13.16 21.71 4.36
N ARG A 605 -14.34 21.83 4.97
CA ARG A 605 -15.07 20.69 5.56
C ARG A 605 -15.48 19.65 4.53
N ALA A 606 -15.98 20.08 3.37
CA ALA A 606 -16.28 19.17 2.26
C ALA A 606 -15.01 18.45 1.78
N ALA A 607 -13.93 19.20 1.51
CA ALA A 607 -12.67 18.64 1.05
C ALA A 607 -12.01 17.67 2.05
N TRP A 608 -12.14 17.93 3.35
CA TRP A 608 -11.66 17.04 4.43
C TRP A 608 -12.25 15.62 4.34
N THR A 609 -13.52 15.54 3.90
CA THR A 609 -14.26 14.28 3.75
C THR A 609 -13.98 13.65 2.40
N GLU A 610 -13.96 14.44 1.33
CA GLU A 610 -13.80 13.98 -0.06
C GLU A 610 -12.39 13.41 -0.34
N ASN A 611 -11.34 14.01 0.23
CA ASN A 611 -9.97 13.62 -0.08
C ASN A 611 -9.06 13.71 1.15
N PRO A 612 -8.72 12.56 1.77
CA PRO A 612 -7.88 12.53 2.97
C PRO A 612 -6.51 13.19 2.80
N ARG A 613 -5.95 13.22 1.59
CA ARG A 613 -4.65 13.86 1.34
C ARG A 613 -4.66 15.37 1.56
N THR A 614 -5.84 16.00 1.61
CA THR A 614 -5.97 17.44 1.87
C THR A 614 -5.93 17.79 3.35
N ARG A 615 -6.15 16.83 4.26
CA ARG A 615 -6.26 17.07 5.71
C ARG A 615 -5.06 17.81 6.28
N ARG A 616 -3.83 17.43 5.89
CA ARG A 616 -2.62 18.13 6.34
C ARG A 616 -2.57 19.60 5.93
N THR A 617 -2.97 19.91 4.69
CA THR A 617 -3.01 21.29 4.20
C THR A 617 -4.04 22.11 4.96
N ILE A 618 -5.21 21.51 5.24
CA ILE A 618 -6.27 22.14 6.04
C ILE A 618 -5.76 22.40 7.47
N THR A 619 -5.17 21.39 8.12
CA THR A 619 -4.60 21.54 9.47
C THR A 619 -3.52 22.62 9.53
N ALA A 620 -2.63 22.68 8.54
CA ALA A 620 -1.62 23.75 8.45
C ALA A 620 -2.23 25.14 8.27
N CYS A 621 -3.34 25.26 7.52
CA CYS A 621 -4.07 26.51 7.43
C CYS A 621 -4.70 26.91 8.76
N LEU A 622 -5.31 25.96 9.48
CA LEU A 622 -5.90 26.21 10.81
C LEU A 622 -4.84 26.62 11.83
N ALA A 623 -3.68 25.97 11.83
CA ALA A 623 -2.54 26.36 12.67
C ALA A 623 -2.15 27.82 12.44
N ALA A 624 -2.08 28.25 11.17
CA ALA A 624 -1.72 29.61 10.82
C ALA A 624 -2.83 30.65 11.07
N LEU A 625 -4.10 30.24 11.13
CA LEU A 625 -5.23 31.09 11.51
C LEU A 625 -5.31 31.28 13.03
N GLY A 626 -4.73 30.36 13.82
CA GLY A 626 -4.81 30.37 15.27
C GLY A 626 -6.28 30.27 15.75
N PRO A 627 -6.71 31.09 16.72
CA PRO A 627 -8.08 31.03 17.26
C PRO A 627 -9.19 31.21 16.21
N ALA A 628 -8.91 31.90 15.09
CA ALA A 628 -9.89 32.07 14.01
C ALA A 628 -10.26 30.74 13.32
N GLY A 629 -9.42 29.69 13.45
CA GLY A 629 -9.68 28.35 12.94
C GLY A 629 -10.70 27.53 13.76
N ALA A 630 -11.16 28.06 14.91
CA ALA A 630 -12.09 27.38 15.81
C ALA A 630 -13.31 26.71 15.15
N PRO A 631 -13.94 27.27 14.09
CA PRO A 631 -15.07 26.64 13.42
C PRO A 631 -14.82 25.25 12.81
N LEU A 632 -13.55 24.83 12.64
CA LEU A 632 -13.18 23.51 12.14
C LEU A 632 -12.42 22.64 13.17
N HIS A 633 -12.32 23.08 14.43
CA HIS A 633 -11.61 22.31 15.48
C HIS A 633 -12.31 20.98 15.82
N ASP A 634 -13.60 20.84 15.55
CA ASP A 634 -14.32 19.57 15.67
C ASP A 634 -13.74 18.49 14.73
N LEU A 635 -13.29 18.87 13.52
CA LEU A 635 -12.63 17.94 12.60
C LEU A 635 -11.30 17.44 13.16
N LEU A 636 -10.52 18.32 13.78
CA LEU A 636 -9.24 17.97 14.39
C LEU A 636 -9.42 17.02 15.58
N ARG A 637 -10.42 17.28 16.45
CA ARG A 637 -10.74 16.38 17.56
C ARG A 637 -11.21 15.01 17.06
N ALA A 638 -12.04 14.98 16.02
CA ALA A 638 -12.48 13.73 15.40
C ALA A 638 -11.28 12.97 14.78
N GLU A 639 -10.33 13.68 14.17
CA GLU A 639 -9.10 13.09 13.64
C GLU A 639 -8.26 12.47 14.74
N LEU A 640 -8.04 13.15 15.88
CA LEU A 640 -7.28 12.62 17.01
C LEU A 640 -7.95 11.40 17.64
N ALA A 641 -9.29 11.36 17.68
CA ALA A 641 -10.05 10.23 18.21
C ALA A 641 -10.09 9.03 17.25
N ALA A 642 -9.80 9.23 15.96
CA ALA A 642 -9.88 8.16 14.96
C ALA A 642 -8.77 7.11 15.18
N ARG A 643 -9.16 5.84 15.32
CA ARG A 643 -8.21 4.71 15.43
C ARG A 643 -7.61 4.31 14.08
N ARG A 644 -8.26 4.61 12.96
CA ARG A 644 -7.75 4.34 11.61
C ARG A 644 -6.96 5.53 11.08
N ARG A 645 -5.85 5.24 10.39
CA ARG A 645 -5.03 6.26 9.71
C ARG A 645 -5.77 6.83 8.51
N HIS A 646 -5.56 8.12 8.24
CA HIS A 646 -6.33 8.85 7.22
C HIS A 646 -6.07 8.39 5.77
N LEU A 647 -4.91 7.79 5.48
CA LEU A 647 -4.54 7.27 4.15
C LEU A 647 -4.77 5.77 4.00
N ALA A 648 -5.32 5.10 5.01
CA ALA A 648 -5.59 3.66 4.94
C ALA A 648 -6.64 3.39 3.84
N THR A 649 -6.23 2.73 2.75
CA THR A 649 -7.15 2.37 1.65
C THR A 649 -7.66 0.93 1.80
N PRO A 650 -8.97 0.68 1.61
CA PRO A 650 -9.50 -0.69 1.58
C PRO A 650 -8.93 -1.53 0.41
N SER A 651 -8.50 -0.87 -0.67
CA SER A 651 -7.94 -1.50 -1.88
C SER A 651 -6.46 -1.89 -1.77
N GLY A 652 -5.83 -1.71 -0.60
CA GLY A 652 -4.48 -2.21 -0.33
C GLY A 652 -3.33 -1.41 -0.93
N GLY A 653 -3.60 -0.23 -1.50
CA GLY A 653 -2.57 0.70 -1.94
C GLY A 653 -1.88 1.36 -0.74
N TYR A 654 -0.54 1.36 -0.73
CA TYR A 654 0.27 1.96 0.33
C TYR A 654 1.50 2.68 -0.24
N GLY A 655 1.69 3.92 0.18
CA GLY A 655 2.91 4.69 -0.01
C GLY A 655 3.83 4.56 1.20
N SER A 656 5.14 4.42 0.95
CA SER A 656 6.16 4.28 2.01
C SER A 656 6.17 5.40 3.06
N HIS A 657 5.53 6.54 2.80
CA HIS A 657 5.47 7.69 3.73
C HIS A 657 4.10 7.86 4.39
N ASP A 658 3.09 7.02 4.10
CA ASP A 658 1.72 7.23 4.57
C ASP A 658 1.62 7.20 6.10
N VAL A 659 2.39 6.33 6.76
CA VAL A 659 2.47 6.27 8.23
C VAL A 659 3.09 7.56 8.78
N LEU A 660 4.21 8.01 8.23
CA LEU A 660 4.87 9.25 8.63
C LEU A 660 3.95 10.47 8.43
N ASP A 661 3.24 10.53 7.31
CA ASP A 661 2.35 11.62 6.99
C ASP A 661 1.12 11.65 7.92
N ASP A 662 0.65 10.49 8.38
CA ASP A 662 -0.39 10.36 9.40
C ASP A 662 0.10 10.81 10.78
N GLU A 663 1.29 10.38 11.22
CA GLU A 663 1.90 10.85 12.47
C GLU A 663 2.09 12.38 12.47
N ARG A 664 2.49 12.96 11.33
CA ARG A 664 2.59 14.42 11.16
C ARG A 664 1.23 15.11 11.24
N LEU A 665 0.19 14.52 10.66
CA LEU A 665 -1.17 15.06 10.75
C LEU A 665 -1.66 15.07 12.20
N VAL A 666 -1.51 13.95 12.91
CA VAL A 666 -1.94 13.80 14.30
C VAL A 666 -1.22 14.81 15.21
N ARG A 667 0.11 14.93 15.08
CA ARG A 667 0.88 15.94 15.81
C ARG A 667 0.37 17.36 15.52
N ALA A 668 0.24 17.73 14.25
CA ALA A 668 -0.23 19.06 13.87
C ALA A 668 -1.65 19.36 14.39
N CYS A 669 -2.54 18.35 14.42
CA CYS A 669 -3.87 18.49 15.04
C CYS A 669 -3.78 18.78 16.54
N GLY A 670 -2.87 18.09 17.26
CA GLY A 670 -2.63 18.30 18.69
C GLY A 670 -2.06 19.69 19.00
N GLU A 671 -1.06 20.12 18.21
CA GLU A 671 -0.47 21.46 18.30
C GLU A 671 -1.53 22.57 18.13
N VAL A 672 -2.42 22.46 17.13
CA VAL A 672 -3.50 23.44 16.89
C VAL A 672 -4.50 23.50 18.05
N LEU A 673 -4.80 22.36 18.66
CA LEU A 673 -5.78 22.27 19.74
C LEU A 673 -5.17 22.60 21.12
N GLY A 674 -3.84 22.71 21.23
CA GLY A 674 -3.14 22.92 22.49
C GLY A 674 -3.21 21.71 23.43
N THR A 675 -3.20 20.48 22.88
CA THR A 675 -3.35 19.23 23.63
C THR A 675 -2.05 18.45 23.82
N GLU A 676 -0.89 19.07 23.62
CA GLU A 676 0.43 18.43 23.82
C GLU A 676 1.06 18.74 25.18
#